data_AF-A0A2E7WDZ7-F1
#
_entry.id   AF-A0A2E7WDZ7-F1
#
_cell.length_a   1.000
_cell.length_b   1.000
_cell.length_c   1.000
_cell.angle_alpha   90.00
_cell.angle_beta   90.00
_cell.angle_gamma   90.00
#
_symmetry.space_group_name_H-M   'P 1'
#
loop_
_entity.id
_entity.type
_entity.pdbx_description
1 polymer ?
#
loop_
_entity_poly.entity_id
_entity_poly.type
_entity_poly.pdbx_seq_one_letter_code
_entity_poly.pdbx_strand_id
1 'polypeptide(L)'
;MTRKLLTNFNARPYFDDFEVDKNFLRVLFKPGTALQAREITQLQTIINEQIGRLSNHIFKDGSPVLEGSFNVDVNVRHIKLHQTQNGADISSYLSELEGRVLSSVDSSIKFQVRKVAVNTTSEPNTLIGIYLSGGNEVSASGGEVLTTEPEDGKNTRSVTTATPGVSDFVQSNETIKGLSSIASVNEGVFYMAGFFHKALSQTIILEKYNNTPTYRVGLELLETIVNASDDSSLYDNAQGSSNFSAPGADRFKVTLTLKSQILDSSLGNIISNNASADFYEFVRVRNGQKVDQVKNAQYAYLGEEMARRTHDANGNFVVRNFALDIDENASDPSLLVVTLDPGKAYVHGREIETISSNTLDLEKGRDTASISSENVSTFVGNFVYVTLPGSLSGETVPNLTSNSELDVINQSGGKIGTCRIKQLSYEDPKGYKLSFFDLQLTSGSSKDIASFKKESGTNNVFVVSTESRVSNITTVSQQERAVLLYNISKSSIDSVTGLSYFTNRSTTPSGSILYNNPDSSFEISFTNSTDELLLSTNVGGPTYPESLVNENFIVIDQDTGVGYDSLDVEITSSKAAKITVKGVDISGVTNLIVLYKVQAPLNNTRGKVKSSNQQIIINSGDNDNLTAMKTVGAKSILKGIDPADTSNTPPITGYSDIIRIVSIVGDSSGDITDRYELDNGQRDTFYDLGSLKLKTGVVAPSADNTFTITFDHFTHTGTGAFVRNSYPSEIDYEEIPVYFSKSSGRSYSLTDVIDFRPTKILLSDGSFSIGGGAVPYGAPADFMEVSYSYFMPRIDKIILTK
;
A
#
# COMPACT_ATOMS: atom_id res chain seq x y z
N MET A 1 -29.83 31.15 -15.77
CA MET A 1 -30.81 31.49 -16.82
C MET A 1 -31.68 30.27 -17.03
N THR A 2 -32.98 30.40 -16.76
CA THR A 2 -33.98 29.37 -17.06
C THR A 2 -34.14 29.31 -18.57
N ARG A 3 -34.18 28.11 -19.14
CA ARG A 3 -34.34 27.95 -20.59
C ARG A 3 -35.76 28.38 -20.98
N LYS A 4 -35.91 29.03 -22.13
CA LYS A 4 -37.22 29.30 -22.74
C LYS A 4 -37.74 28.07 -23.47
N LEU A 5 -39.06 27.98 -23.64
CA LEU A 5 -39.72 27.01 -24.51
C LEU A 5 -39.07 26.99 -25.90
N LEU A 6 -39.00 25.80 -26.50
CA LEU A 6 -38.46 25.58 -27.84
C LEU A 6 -39.41 26.06 -28.94
N THR A 7 -40.72 25.98 -28.69
CA THR A 7 -41.77 26.32 -29.65
C THR A 7 -41.81 27.82 -29.88
N ASN A 8 -41.68 28.23 -31.15
CA ASN A 8 -41.83 29.63 -31.55
C ASN A 8 -43.30 29.97 -31.83
N PHE A 9 -43.93 30.72 -30.93
CA PHE A 9 -45.31 31.18 -31.08
C PHE A 9 -45.46 32.40 -32.01
N ASN A 10 -44.37 33.11 -32.34
CA ASN A 10 -44.38 34.20 -33.33
C ASN A 10 -44.27 33.65 -34.77
N ALA A 11 -45.17 32.74 -35.11
CA ALA A 11 -45.26 32.11 -36.42
C ALA A 11 -46.72 31.86 -36.78
N ARG A 12 -47.01 31.66 -38.07
CA ARG A 12 -48.37 31.32 -38.52
C ARG A 12 -48.81 29.99 -37.87
N PRO A 13 -50.05 29.87 -37.37
CA PRO A 13 -51.14 30.86 -37.40
C PRO A 13 -51.23 31.80 -36.18
N TYR A 14 -50.37 31.67 -35.17
CA TYR A 14 -50.56 32.29 -33.85
C TYR A 14 -50.04 33.73 -33.73
N PHE A 15 -48.93 34.05 -34.39
CA PHE A 15 -48.32 35.40 -34.44
C PHE A 15 -48.23 36.10 -33.07
N ASP A 16 -47.82 35.37 -32.02
CA ASP A 16 -47.56 35.98 -30.72
C ASP A 16 -46.27 36.81 -30.78
N ASP A 17 -46.41 38.08 -31.11
CA ASP A 17 -45.31 39.03 -31.27
C ASP A 17 -45.02 39.84 -30.00
N PHE A 18 -45.40 39.31 -28.82
CA PHE A 18 -45.03 39.92 -27.54
C PHE A 18 -43.51 40.07 -27.42
N GLU A 19 -43.06 41.24 -27.01
CA GLU A 19 -41.64 41.56 -26.87
C GLU A 19 -41.35 42.13 -25.49
N VAL A 20 -40.48 41.45 -24.75
CA VAL A 20 -40.20 41.75 -23.35
C VAL A 20 -39.60 43.14 -23.15
N ASP A 21 -38.77 43.61 -24.09
CA ASP A 21 -38.05 44.87 -24.01
C ASP A 21 -38.94 46.10 -24.21
N LYS A 22 -40.16 45.90 -24.74
CA LYS A 22 -41.17 46.95 -24.83
C LYS A 22 -41.83 47.27 -23.48
N ASN A 23 -41.57 46.47 -22.44
CA ASN A 23 -42.02 46.71 -21.07
C ASN A 23 -43.55 46.89 -20.91
N PHE A 24 -44.34 46.26 -21.77
CA PHE A 24 -45.79 46.25 -21.61
C PHE A 24 -46.20 45.31 -20.47
N LEU A 25 -46.88 45.85 -19.45
CA LEU A 25 -47.27 45.10 -18.25
C LEU A 25 -48.69 44.53 -18.30
N ARG A 26 -49.59 45.15 -19.09
CA ARG A 26 -51.00 44.75 -19.18
C ARG A 26 -51.63 45.25 -20.48
N VAL A 27 -52.54 44.45 -21.03
CA VAL A 27 -53.42 44.85 -22.14
C VAL A 27 -54.62 45.63 -21.62
N LEU A 28 -54.90 46.79 -22.21
CA LEU A 28 -56.00 47.68 -21.81
C LEU A 28 -57.14 47.61 -22.83
N PHE A 29 -58.24 46.95 -22.46
CA PHE A 29 -59.42 46.82 -23.33
C PHE A 29 -60.22 48.13 -23.36
N LYS A 30 -60.51 48.63 -24.57
CA LYS A 30 -61.28 49.85 -24.79
C LYS A 30 -62.76 49.52 -25.05
N PRO A 31 -63.71 50.14 -24.32
CA PRO A 31 -65.13 50.01 -24.62
C PRO A 31 -65.44 50.40 -26.08
N GLY A 32 -66.33 49.65 -26.73
CA GLY A 32 -66.74 49.91 -28.12
C GLY A 32 -65.76 49.48 -29.21
N THR A 33 -64.60 48.92 -28.86
CA THR A 33 -63.64 48.33 -29.82
C THR A 33 -63.68 46.80 -29.73
N ALA A 34 -63.71 46.11 -30.87
CA ALA A 34 -63.68 44.65 -30.90
C ALA A 34 -62.30 44.13 -30.47
N LEU A 35 -62.28 43.07 -29.65
CA LEU A 35 -61.05 42.44 -29.19
C LEU A 35 -60.34 41.71 -30.33
N GLN A 36 -59.03 41.90 -30.44
CA GLN A 36 -58.20 41.20 -31.42
C GLN A 36 -57.60 39.93 -30.80
N ALA A 37 -57.45 38.86 -31.59
CA ALA A 37 -56.81 37.63 -31.14
C ALA A 37 -55.40 37.89 -30.56
N ARG A 38 -54.64 38.77 -31.21
CA ARG A 38 -53.33 39.23 -30.75
C ARG A 38 -53.34 39.76 -29.31
N GLU A 39 -54.35 40.54 -28.93
CA GLU A 39 -54.46 41.14 -27.59
C GLU A 39 -54.67 40.07 -26.52
N ILE A 40 -55.41 39.01 -26.83
CA ILE A 40 -55.69 37.90 -25.91
C ILE A 40 -54.49 36.94 -25.82
N THR A 41 -53.78 36.70 -26.93
CA THR A 41 -52.54 35.93 -26.93
C THR A 41 -51.46 36.63 -26.11
N GLN A 42 -51.22 37.92 -26.36
CA GLN A 42 -50.25 38.71 -25.59
C GLN A 42 -50.60 38.79 -24.10
N LEU A 43 -51.90 38.86 -23.75
CA LEU A 43 -52.33 38.83 -22.35
C LEU A 43 -51.86 37.56 -21.63
N GLN A 44 -51.95 36.39 -22.28
CA GLN A 44 -51.48 35.12 -21.72
C GLN A 44 -49.97 35.14 -21.53
N THR A 45 -49.23 35.58 -22.55
CA THR A 45 -47.76 35.66 -22.52
C THR A 45 -47.25 36.61 -21.44
N ILE A 46 -47.90 37.77 -21.26
CA ILE A 46 -47.57 38.72 -20.18
C ILE A 46 -47.74 38.07 -18.80
N ILE A 47 -48.87 37.38 -18.56
CA ILE A 47 -49.12 36.72 -17.27
C ILE A 47 -48.09 35.60 -17.03
N ASN A 48 -47.82 34.79 -18.05
CA ASN A 48 -46.85 33.70 -17.97
C ASN A 48 -45.43 34.21 -17.69
N GLU A 49 -45.03 35.34 -18.28
CA GLU A 49 -43.75 35.99 -17.99
C GLU A 49 -43.67 36.49 -16.54
N GLN A 50 -44.74 37.07 -15.99
CA GLN A 50 -44.76 37.49 -14.57
C GLN A 50 -44.64 36.30 -13.62
N ILE A 51 -45.41 35.23 -13.86
CA ILE A 51 -45.35 33.99 -13.08
C ILE A 51 -43.97 33.33 -13.22
N GLY A 52 -43.43 33.29 -14.44
CA GLY A 52 -42.11 32.74 -14.74
C GLY A 52 -41.01 33.50 -13.98
N ARG A 53 -41.03 34.84 -13.96
CA ARG A 53 -40.07 35.65 -13.20
C ARG A 53 -40.11 35.37 -11.70
N LEU A 54 -41.30 35.31 -11.11
CA LEU A 54 -41.48 34.96 -9.69
C LEU A 54 -40.95 33.55 -9.41
N SER A 55 -41.30 32.59 -10.27
CA SER A 55 -40.93 31.20 -10.11
C SER A 55 -39.43 30.98 -10.28
N ASN A 56 -38.79 31.66 -11.24
CA ASN A 56 -37.34 31.66 -11.46
C ASN A 56 -36.54 32.23 -10.29
N HIS A 57 -37.14 33.09 -9.48
CA HIS A 57 -36.51 33.57 -8.25
C HIS A 57 -36.51 32.49 -7.15
N ILE A 58 -37.55 31.65 -7.13
CA ILE A 58 -37.76 30.61 -6.13
C ILE A 58 -37.07 29.31 -6.57
N PHE A 59 -37.50 28.69 -7.66
CA PHE A 59 -37.07 27.37 -8.12
C PHE A 59 -36.05 27.44 -9.25
N LYS A 60 -35.12 26.49 -9.25
CA LYS A 60 -34.22 26.23 -10.38
C LYS A 60 -34.96 25.41 -11.44
N ASP A 61 -34.61 25.67 -12.70
CA ASP A 61 -35.10 24.88 -13.83
C ASP A 61 -34.74 23.39 -13.66
N GLY A 62 -35.71 22.50 -13.88
CA GLY A 62 -35.58 21.06 -13.61
C GLY A 62 -35.90 20.63 -12.18
N SER A 63 -36.44 21.51 -11.33
CA SER A 63 -36.73 21.18 -9.93
C SER A 63 -38.03 20.37 -9.78
N PRO A 64 -38.07 19.32 -8.92
CA PRO A 64 -39.33 18.82 -8.41
C PRO A 64 -39.92 19.87 -7.45
N VAL A 65 -41.22 20.16 -7.54
CA VAL A 65 -41.87 21.21 -6.73
C VAL A 65 -42.85 20.60 -5.74
N LEU A 66 -43.74 19.73 -6.21
CA LEU A 66 -44.73 19.02 -5.39
C LEU A 66 -44.71 17.55 -5.78
N GLU A 67 -44.49 16.67 -4.79
CA GLU A 67 -44.40 15.22 -5.01
C GLU A 67 -43.42 14.85 -6.15
N GLY A 68 -43.67 13.78 -6.91
CA GLY A 68 -42.79 13.41 -8.03
C GLY A 68 -41.49 12.71 -7.61
N SER A 69 -41.52 11.90 -6.55
CA SER A 69 -40.36 11.11 -6.15
C SER A 69 -39.98 10.08 -7.21
N PHE A 70 -38.70 10.01 -7.54
CA PHE A 70 -38.14 8.96 -8.40
C PHE A 70 -37.72 7.74 -7.57
N ASN A 71 -37.97 6.56 -8.11
CA ASN A 71 -37.48 5.31 -7.54
C ASN A 71 -36.86 4.43 -8.63
N VAL A 72 -35.73 3.82 -8.30
CA VAL A 72 -35.10 2.76 -9.11
C VAL A 72 -35.08 1.51 -8.26
N ASP A 73 -35.66 0.44 -8.79
CA ASP A 73 -35.70 -0.87 -8.15
C ASP A 73 -34.99 -1.89 -9.04
N VAL A 74 -33.89 -2.44 -8.52
CA VAL A 74 -33.05 -3.45 -9.19
C VAL A 74 -33.33 -4.87 -8.68
N ASN A 75 -34.29 -5.02 -7.77
CA ASN A 75 -34.65 -6.29 -7.15
C ASN A 75 -35.96 -6.86 -7.72
N VAL A 76 -36.53 -6.24 -8.75
CA VAL A 76 -37.70 -6.78 -9.44
C VAL A 76 -37.34 -8.06 -10.21
N ARG A 77 -38.35 -8.87 -10.49
CA ARG A 77 -38.23 -10.15 -11.19
C ARG A 77 -38.81 -10.05 -12.58
N HIS A 78 -38.18 -10.73 -13.54
CA HIS A 78 -38.77 -10.95 -14.86
C HIS A 78 -39.32 -12.37 -14.98
N ILE A 79 -40.36 -12.53 -15.82
CA ILE A 79 -40.94 -13.82 -16.23
C ILE A 79 -41.17 -13.76 -17.74
N LYS A 80 -40.51 -14.63 -18.49
CA LYS A 80 -40.72 -14.81 -19.94
C LYS A 80 -41.99 -15.62 -20.17
N LEU A 81 -42.76 -15.23 -21.17
CA LEU A 81 -44.07 -15.80 -21.50
C LEU A 81 -44.05 -16.50 -22.84
N HIS A 82 -44.94 -17.48 -22.98
CA HIS A 82 -45.29 -18.06 -24.26
C HIS A 82 -46.01 -17.03 -25.13
N GLN A 83 -45.78 -17.03 -26.46
CA GLN A 83 -46.32 -16.01 -27.36
C GLN A 83 -47.85 -16.09 -27.53
N THR A 84 -48.42 -17.29 -27.35
CA THR A 84 -49.85 -17.52 -27.51
C THR A 84 -50.49 -18.12 -26.27
N GLN A 85 -51.75 -17.78 -26.04
CA GLN A 85 -52.63 -18.43 -25.07
C GLN A 85 -53.85 -18.97 -25.81
N ASN A 86 -54.13 -20.27 -25.71
CA ASN A 86 -55.24 -20.93 -26.42
C ASN A 86 -55.26 -20.63 -27.94
N GLY A 87 -54.08 -20.49 -28.56
CA GLY A 87 -53.91 -20.19 -29.98
C GLY A 87 -54.02 -18.71 -30.38
N ALA A 88 -54.26 -17.79 -29.45
CA ALA A 88 -54.30 -16.34 -29.70
C ALA A 88 -53.02 -15.65 -29.23
N ASP A 89 -52.52 -14.67 -29.99
CA ASP A 89 -51.35 -13.85 -29.65
C ASP A 89 -51.62 -12.95 -28.43
N ILE A 90 -50.79 -13.09 -27.41
CA ILE A 90 -50.94 -12.37 -26.14
C ILE A 90 -50.45 -10.93 -26.20
N SER A 91 -49.66 -10.55 -27.21
CA SER A 91 -49.10 -9.20 -27.35
C SER A 91 -50.18 -8.12 -27.45
N SER A 92 -51.39 -8.48 -27.90
CA SER A 92 -52.53 -7.57 -28.06
C SER A 92 -53.16 -7.07 -26.75
N TYR A 93 -53.01 -7.80 -25.64
CA TYR A 93 -53.60 -7.46 -24.34
C TYR A 93 -52.58 -7.40 -23.20
N LEU A 94 -51.28 -7.52 -23.50
CA LEU A 94 -50.23 -7.55 -22.49
C LEU A 94 -50.20 -6.28 -21.63
N SER A 95 -50.49 -5.12 -22.21
CA SER A 95 -50.59 -3.83 -21.51
C SER A 95 -51.72 -3.79 -20.47
N GLU A 96 -52.78 -4.58 -20.65
CA GLU A 96 -53.89 -4.68 -19.67
C GLU A 96 -53.44 -5.39 -18.37
N LEU A 97 -52.30 -6.09 -18.40
CA LEU A 97 -51.75 -6.77 -17.23
C LEU A 97 -50.98 -5.83 -16.31
N GLU A 98 -50.53 -4.66 -16.79
CA GLU A 98 -49.78 -3.70 -15.97
C GLU A 98 -50.61 -3.25 -14.75
N GLY A 99 -50.01 -3.34 -13.56
CA GLY A 99 -50.66 -3.02 -12.29
C GLY A 99 -51.53 -4.14 -11.71
N ARG A 100 -51.80 -5.21 -12.47
CA ARG A 100 -52.64 -6.33 -12.00
C ARG A 100 -51.83 -7.38 -11.24
N VAL A 101 -52.53 -8.14 -10.42
CA VAL A 101 -51.99 -9.33 -9.75
C VAL A 101 -52.38 -10.55 -10.57
N LEU A 102 -51.38 -11.37 -10.88
CA LEU A 102 -51.52 -12.65 -11.55
C LEU A 102 -51.36 -13.79 -10.53
N SER A 103 -52.26 -14.76 -10.56
CA SER A 103 -52.22 -15.96 -9.74
C SER A 103 -52.26 -17.24 -10.57
N SER A 104 -51.60 -18.28 -10.09
CA SER A 104 -51.74 -19.64 -10.64
C SER A 104 -53.09 -20.26 -10.26
N VAL A 105 -53.47 -21.34 -10.93
CA VAL A 105 -54.75 -22.06 -10.69
C VAL A 105 -54.92 -22.51 -9.23
N ASP A 106 -53.83 -22.85 -8.55
CA ASP A 106 -53.76 -23.23 -7.14
C ASP A 106 -53.51 -22.04 -6.19
N SER A 107 -53.42 -20.82 -6.72
CA SER A 107 -53.10 -19.58 -6.00
C SER A 107 -51.75 -19.59 -5.26
N SER A 108 -50.85 -20.53 -5.57
CA SER A 108 -49.53 -20.65 -4.93
C SER A 108 -48.55 -19.58 -5.42
N ILE A 109 -48.64 -19.19 -6.69
CA ILE A 109 -47.88 -18.09 -7.27
C ILE A 109 -48.75 -16.84 -7.23
N LYS A 110 -48.22 -15.74 -6.70
CA LYS A 110 -48.88 -14.41 -6.71
C LYS A 110 -47.89 -13.36 -7.16
N PHE A 111 -48.06 -12.85 -8.38
CA PHE A 111 -47.13 -11.93 -9.01
C PHE A 111 -47.82 -10.61 -9.35
N GLN A 112 -47.31 -9.51 -8.79
CA GLN A 112 -47.79 -8.18 -9.14
C GLN A 112 -46.99 -7.63 -10.32
N VAL A 113 -47.65 -7.40 -11.44
CA VAL A 113 -47.03 -6.86 -12.66
C VAL A 113 -46.81 -5.37 -12.50
N ARG A 114 -45.55 -4.92 -12.62
CA ARG A 114 -45.17 -3.51 -12.60
C ARG A 114 -45.03 -2.94 -14.00
N LYS A 115 -44.49 -3.73 -14.92
CA LYS A 115 -44.33 -3.36 -16.32
C LYS A 115 -44.33 -4.60 -17.21
N VAL A 116 -44.71 -4.46 -18.47
CA VAL A 116 -44.58 -5.52 -19.46
C VAL A 116 -43.66 -5.10 -20.61
N ALA A 117 -42.96 -6.07 -21.19
CA ALA A 117 -42.21 -5.92 -22.43
C ALA A 117 -42.84 -6.82 -23.50
N VAL A 118 -43.28 -6.21 -24.59
CA VAL A 118 -43.80 -6.93 -25.76
C VAL A 118 -42.64 -7.59 -26.50
N ASN A 119 -42.91 -8.75 -27.12
CA ASN A 119 -41.95 -9.51 -27.91
C ASN A 119 -41.34 -8.68 -29.05
N THR A 120 -40.10 -9.01 -29.39
CA THR A 120 -39.39 -8.48 -30.57
C THR A 120 -39.04 -9.64 -31.49
N THR A 121 -38.30 -9.37 -32.57
CA THR A 121 -37.81 -10.43 -33.47
C THR A 121 -36.83 -11.40 -32.81
N SER A 122 -36.33 -11.10 -31.62
CA SER A 122 -35.33 -11.91 -30.91
C SER A 122 -35.63 -12.13 -29.42
N GLU A 123 -36.67 -11.51 -28.87
CA GLU A 123 -36.98 -11.59 -27.44
C GLU A 123 -38.46 -11.92 -27.21
N PRO A 124 -38.79 -12.72 -26.18
CA PRO A 124 -40.17 -13.09 -25.89
C PRO A 124 -40.95 -12.00 -25.13
N ASN A 125 -42.27 -12.16 -25.07
CA ASN A 125 -43.12 -11.38 -24.18
C ASN A 125 -42.67 -11.59 -22.73
N THR A 126 -42.51 -10.52 -21.96
CA THR A 126 -41.93 -10.60 -20.61
C THR A 126 -42.73 -9.76 -19.62
N LEU A 127 -43.04 -10.34 -18.46
CA LEU A 127 -43.59 -9.64 -17.30
C LEU A 127 -42.46 -9.20 -16.39
N ILE A 128 -42.52 -7.99 -15.86
CA ILE A 128 -41.58 -7.48 -14.85
C ILE A 128 -42.36 -7.00 -13.64
N GLY A 129 -41.98 -7.44 -12.46
CA GLY A 129 -42.78 -7.24 -11.25
C GLY A 129 -42.19 -7.85 -10.00
N ILE A 130 -43.04 -8.04 -8.99
CA ILE A 130 -42.65 -8.57 -7.69
C ILE A 130 -43.57 -9.72 -7.27
N TYR A 131 -43.02 -10.74 -6.61
CA TYR A 131 -43.82 -11.75 -5.94
C TYR A 131 -44.39 -11.18 -4.64
N LEU A 132 -45.68 -11.39 -4.40
CA LEU A 132 -46.33 -10.98 -3.16
C LEU A 132 -45.94 -11.93 -2.02
N SER A 133 -45.97 -11.43 -0.78
CA SER A 133 -45.60 -12.20 0.41
C SER A 133 -46.38 -13.52 0.50
N GLY A 134 -45.66 -14.64 0.69
CA GLY A 134 -46.22 -15.99 0.72
C GLY A 134 -46.46 -16.64 -0.65
N GLY A 135 -46.19 -15.94 -1.76
CA GLY A 135 -46.23 -16.51 -3.11
C GLY A 135 -44.94 -17.22 -3.50
N ASN A 136 -45.05 -18.36 -4.18
CA ASN A 136 -43.93 -19.09 -4.77
C ASN A 136 -43.47 -18.44 -6.09
N GLU A 137 -42.21 -18.66 -6.46
CA GLU A 137 -41.74 -18.31 -7.80
C GLU A 137 -42.25 -19.33 -8.85
N VAL A 138 -42.34 -18.90 -10.11
CA VAL A 138 -42.58 -19.82 -11.24
C VAL A 138 -41.46 -20.87 -11.34
N SER A 139 -41.77 -22.07 -11.82
CA SER A 139 -40.79 -23.13 -12.07
C SER A 139 -39.81 -22.70 -13.14
N ALA A 140 -38.57 -23.18 -13.05
CA ALA A 140 -37.59 -22.97 -14.11
C ALA A 140 -37.95 -23.71 -15.42
N SER A 141 -38.76 -24.77 -15.32
CA SER A 141 -39.22 -25.56 -16.47
C SER A 141 -40.36 -24.88 -17.24
N GLY A 142 -41.05 -23.92 -16.63
CA GLY A 142 -42.16 -23.19 -17.24
C GLY A 142 -43.43 -24.02 -17.48
N GLY A 143 -44.35 -23.45 -18.27
CA GLY A 143 -45.63 -24.06 -18.63
C GLY A 143 -46.78 -23.77 -17.67
N GLU A 144 -46.57 -22.95 -16.64
CA GLU A 144 -47.63 -22.54 -15.72
C GLU A 144 -48.54 -21.48 -16.32
N VAL A 145 -49.85 -21.64 -16.11
CA VAL A 145 -50.85 -20.63 -16.48
C VAL A 145 -51.05 -19.67 -15.31
N LEU A 146 -50.88 -18.38 -15.59
CA LEU A 146 -51.10 -17.27 -14.67
C LEU A 146 -52.32 -16.46 -15.14
N THR A 147 -53.29 -16.28 -14.25
CA THR A 147 -54.56 -15.58 -14.52
C THR A 147 -54.68 -14.33 -13.67
N THR A 148 -55.20 -13.25 -14.23
CA THR A 148 -55.42 -12.00 -13.48
C THR A 148 -56.49 -12.22 -12.41
N GLU A 149 -56.24 -11.72 -11.20
CA GLU A 149 -57.27 -11.64 -10.17
C GLU A 149 -58.46 -10.77 -10.66
N PRO A 150 -59.70 -11.12 -10.28
CA PRO A 150 -60.89 -10.35 -10.65
C PRO A 150 -60.79 -8.90 -10.16
N GLU A 151 -61.06 -7.95 -11.05
CA GLU A 151 -61.10 -6.52 -10.75
C GLU A 151 -62.29 -5.90 -11.51
N ASP A 152 -63.06 -5.04 -10.83
CA ASP A 152 -64.30 -4.48 -11.39
C ASP A 152 -64.01 -3.67 -12.68
N GLY A 153 -64.84 -3.86 -13.69
CA GLY A 153 -64.68 -3.21 -15.00
C GLY A 153 -63.49 -3.67 -15.86
N LYS A 154 -62.71 -4.69 -15.46
CA LYS A 154 -61.59 -5.23 -16.27
C LYS A 154 -61.79 -6.69 -16.67
N ASN A 155 -61.44 -7.01 -17.91
CA ASN A 155 -61.50 -8.39 -18.42
C ASN A 155 -60.52 -9.31 -17.68
N THR A 156 -60.90 -10.55 -17.43
CA THR A 156 -59.95 -11.56 -16.91
C THR A 156 -59.04 -12.02 -18.06
N ARG A 157 -57.73 -11.98 -17.84
CA ARG A 157 -56.71 -12.39 -18.81
C ARG A 157 -55.86 -13.52 -18.24
N SER A 158 -55.40 -14.42 -19.10
CA SER A 158 -54.51 -15.53 -18.72
C SER A 158 -53.31 -15.57 -19.65
N VAL A 159 -52.13 -15.84 -19.11
CA VAL A 159 -50.88 -16.01 -19.85
C VAL A 159 -50.16 -17.27 -19.37
N THR A 160 -49.42 -17.93 -20.25
CA THR A 160 -48.61 -19.12 -19.88
C THR A 160 -47.14 -18.73 -19.85
N THR A 161 -46.41 -19.19 -18.83
CA THR A 161 -44.96 -19.00 -18.73
C THR A 161 -44.25 -19.75 -19.87
N ALA A 162 -43.18 -19.16 -20.39
CA ALA A 162 -42.37 -19.77 -21.46
C ALA A 162 -41.76 -21.10 -20.98
N THR A 163 -41.56 -22.05 -21.89
CA THR A 163 -40.88 -23.32 -21.61
C THR A 163 -39.58 -23.35 -22.41
N PRO A 164 -38.39 -23.45 -21.77
CA PRO A 164 -37.11 -23.45 -22.48
C PRO A 164 -37.06 -24.47 -23.62
N GLY A 165 -36.72 -24.03 -24.83
CA GLY A 165 -36.63 -24.88 -26.02
C GLY A 165 -37.96 -25.29 -26.67
N VAL A 166 -39.10 -24.87 -26.12
CA VAL A 166 -40.45 -25.16 -26.67
C VAL A 166 -41.15 -23.89 -27.13
N SER A 167 -40.96 -22.76 -26.43
CA SER A 167 -41.58 -21.47 -26.77
C SER A 167 -40.73 -20.63 -27.73
N ASP A 168 -41.36 -20.00 -28.72
CA ASP A 168 -40.70 -19.07 -29.63
C ASP A 168 -39.94 -17.99 -28.86
N PHE A 169 -38.65 -17.83 -29.19
CA PHE A 169 -37.69 -16.88 -28.59
C PHE A 169 -37.13 -17.23 -27.20
N VAL A 170 -37.29 -18.46 -26.69
CA VAL A 170 -36.56 -18.92 -25.49
C VAL A 170 -35.73 -20.15 -25.81
N GLN A 171 -34.40 -20.00 -25.74
CA GLN A 171 -33.48 -21.10 -26.04
C GLN A 171 -33.51 -22.17 -24.93
N SER A 172 -33.06 -23.39 -25.23
CA SER A 172 -33.07 -24.51 -24.28
C SER A 172 -32.18 -24.32 -23.05
N ASN A 173 -31.18 -23.45 -23.14
CA ASN A 173 -30.26 -23.08 -22.06
C ASN A 173 -30.61 -21.75 -21.38
N GLU A 174 -31.71 -21.09 -21.78
CA GLU A 174 -32.06 -19.76 -21.31
C GLU A 174 -33.01 -19.82 -20.11
N THR A 175 -32.76 -18.99 -19.09
CA THR A 175 -33.66 -18.89 -17.95
C THR A 175 -34.90 -18.05 -18.29
N ILE A 176 -36.07 -18.56 -17.91
CA ILE A 176 -37.35 -17.87 -18.07
C ILE A 176 -37.67 -16.89 -16.94
N LYS A 177 -36.92 -16.97 -15.84
CA LYS A 177 -37.05 -16.10 -14.68
C LYS A 177 -35.69 -15.60 -14.21
N GLY A 178 -35.69 -14.45 -13.56
CA GLY A 178 -34.48 -13.88 -12.98
C GLY A 178 -34.69 -12.46 -12.48
N LEU A 179 -33.58 -11.78 -12.20
CA LEU A 179 -33.59 -10.37 -11.80
C LEU A 179 -33.80 -9.45 -13.00
N SER A 180 -34.34 -8.27 -12.74
CA SER A 180 -34.56 -7.19 -13.69
C SER A 180 -34.45 -5.85 -12.96
N SER A 181 -34.47 -4.74 -13.69
CA SER A 181 -34.50 -3.41 -13.09
C SER A 181 -35.49 -2.48 -13.78
N ILE A 182 -36.17 -1.68 -12.96
CA ILE A 182 -37.13 -0.67 -13.41
C ILE A 182 -36.84 0.68 -12.76
N ALA A 183 -37.26 1.74 -13.43
CA ALA A 183 -37.32 3.08 -12.88
C ALA A 183 -38.75 3.60 -12.93
N SER A 184 -39.15 4.34 -11.90
CA SER A 184 -40.48 4.89 -11.76
C SER A 184 -40.44 6.31 -11.21
N VAL A 185 -41.44 7.09 -11.56
CA VAL A 185 -41.71 8.42 -10.99
C VAL A 185 -43.17 8.44 -10.57
N ASN A 186 -43.43 8.92 -9.36
CA ASN A 186 -44.80 9.14 -8.91
C ASN A 186 -45.40 10.39 -9.57
N GLU A 187 -46.71 10.54 -9.46
CA GLU A 187 -47.36 11.79 -9.87
C GLU A 187 -46.74 12.98 -9.13
N GLY A 188 -46.55 14.10 -9.82
CA GLY A 188 -45.94 15.29 -9.24
C GLY A 188 -45.92 16.48 -10.18
N VAL A 189 -45.52 17.63 -9.64
CA VAL A 189 -45.36 18.89 -10.36
C VAL A 189 -43.89 19.27 -10.41
N PHE A 190 -43.39 19.54 -11.61
CA PHE A 190 -42.01 19.90 -11.90
C PHE A 190 -41.93 21.31 -12.49
N TYR A 191 -40.90 22.07 -12.10
CA TYR A 191 -40.62 23.38 -12.69
C TYR A 191 -39.60 23.22 -13.81
N MET A 192 -40.05 23.37 -15.06
CA MET A 192 -39.21 23.20 -16.25
C MET A 192 -39.57 24.24 -17.31
N ALA A 193 -38.57 24.74 -18.04
CA ALA A 193 -38.75 25.72 -19.12
C ALA A 193 -39.56 26.98 -18.74
N GLY A 194 -39.54 27.35 -17.45
CA GLY A 194 -40.28 28.51 -16.93
C GLY A 194 -41.71 28.23 -16.43
N PHE A 195 -42.22 27.00 -16.55
CA PHE A 195 -43.59 26.61 -16.23
C PHE A 195 -43.66 25.45 -15.23
N PHE A 196 -44.82 25.30 -14.59
CA PHE A 196 -45.13 24.16 -13.72
C PHE A 196 -45.85 23.08 -14.53
N HIS A 197 -45.23 21.92 -14.65
CA HIS A 197 -45.73 20.80 -15.42
C HIS A 197 -46.11 19.65 -14.49
N LYS A 198 -47.32 19.14 -14.66
CA LYS A 198 -47.76 17.92 -13.99
C LYS A 198 -47.27 16.71 -14.76
N ALA A 199 -46.52 15.83 -14.12
CA ALA A 199 -46.21 14.49 -14.63
C ALA A 199 -47.11 13.48 -13.92
N LEU A 200 -47.73 12.58 -14.68
CA LEU A 200 -48.43 11.42 -14.12
C LEU A 200 -47.42 10.35 -13.71
N SER A 201 -47.86 9.41 -12.87
CA SER A 201 -47.07 8.24 -12.50
C SER A 201 -46.65 7.46 -13.75
N GLN A 202 -45.35 7.20 -13.89
CA GLN A 202 -44.78 6.48 -15.03
C GLN A 202 -43.75 5.45 -14.55
N THR A 203 -43.60 4.36 -15.30
CA THR A 203 -42.59 3.33 -15.04
C THR A 203 -41.98 2.88 -16.36
N ILE A 204 -40.66 2.78 -16.39
CA ILE A 204 -39.87 2.29 -17.52
C ILE A 204 -38.99 1.13 -17.07
N ILE A 205 -38.60 0.30 -18.02
CA ILE A 205 -37.64 -0.78 -17.82
C ILE A 205 -36.25 -0.22 -18.06
N LEU A 206 -35.32 -0.47 -17.14
CA LEU A 206 -33.91 -0.17 -17.36
C LEU A 206 -33.24 -1.38 -18.02
N GLU A 207 -33.26 -2.52 -17.33
CA GLU A 207 -32.71 -3.78 -17.81
C GLU A 207 -33.75 -4.89 -17.70
N LYS A 208 -34.02 -5.58 -18.82
CA LYS A 208 -35.04 -6.65 -18.85
C LYS A 208 -34.60 -7.90 -18.09
N TYR A 209 -33.31 -8.26 -18.17
CA TYR A 209 -32.82 -9.57 -17.73
C TYR A 209 -31.57 -9.52 -16.82
N ASN A 210 -31.22 -8.34 -16.28
CA ASN A 210 -30.15 -8.18 -15.29
C ASN A 210 -30.49 -7.10 -14.25
N ASN A 211 -29.71 -7.06 -13.17
CA ASN A 211 -29.86 -6.10 -12.06
C ASN A 211 -28.71 -5.09 -11.96
N THR A 212 -27.91 -4.93 -13.01
CA THR A 212 -26.76 -4.01 -13.03
C THR A 212 -26.94 -2.84 -14.01
N PRO A 213 -28.08 -2.11 -13.98
CA PRO A 213 -28.30 -0.98 -14.88
C PRO A 213 -27.28 0.14 -14.65
N THR A 214 -26.87 0.78 -15.75
CA THR A 214 -25.99 1.96 -15.74
C THR A 214 -26.59 3.05 -16.64
N TYR A 215 -27.43 3.91 -16.04
CA TYR A 215 -28.24 4.89 -16.76
C TYR A 215 -28.40 6.20 -15.97
N ARG A 216 -28.67 7.28 -16.72
CA ARG A 216 -29.29 8.51 -16.22
C ARG A 216 -30.80 8.37 -16.38
N VAL A 217 -31.56 8.58 -15.33
CA VAL A 217 -33.02 8.50 -15.34
C VAL A 217 -33.59 9.89 -15.09
N GLY A 218 -34.55 10.28 -15.91
CA GLY A 218 -35.06 11.64 -15.91
C GLY A 218 -36.33 11.81 -16.72
N LEU A 219 -36.77 13.07 -16.83
CA LEU A 219 -37.96 13.43 -17.60
C LEU A 219 -37.53 14.13 -18.89
N GLU A 220 -38.07 13.65 -20.00
CA GLU A 220 -38.01 14.28 -21.30
C GLU A 220 -39.22 15.21 -21.46
N LEU A 221 -38.95 16.50 -21.72
CA LEU A 221 -39.96 17.52 -21.98
C LEU A 221 -40.22 17.59 -23.48
N LEU A 222 -41.44 17.24 -23.88
CA LEU A 222 -41.90 17.32 -25.27
C LEU A 222 -43.00 18.36 -25.43
N GLU A 223 -42.76 19.32 -26.31
CA GLU A 223 -43.69 20.42 -26.64
C GLU A 223 -44.50 20.08 -27.91
N THR A 224 -45.81 20.21 -27.84
CA THR A 224 -46.74 19.89 -28.96
C THR A 224 -47.88 20.90 -29.03
N ILE A 225 -48.46 21.05 -30.21
CA ILE A 225 -49.68 21.80 -30.44
C ILE A 225 -50.78 20.81 -30.79
N VAL A 226 -51.89 20.86 -30.05
CA VAL A 226 -53.06 20.01 -30.22
C VAL A 226 -54.18 20.85 -30.80
N ASN A 227 -54.69 20.47 -31.97
CA ASN A 227 -55.82 21.14 -32.63
C ASN A 227 -57.10 20.32 -32.48
N ALA A 228 -58.23 20.86 -32.96
CA ALA A 228 -59.53 20.18 -32.86
C ALA A 228 -59.61 18.85 -33.64
N SER A 229 -58.76 18.63 -34.64
CA SER A 229 -58.69 17.32 -35.31
C SER A 229 -57.93 16.26 -34.50
N ASP A 230 -57.03 16.69 -33.62
CA ASP A 230 -56.29 15.80 -32.70
C ASP A 230 -57.12 15.45 -31.45
N ASP A 231 -57.94 16.38 -30.96
CA ASP A 231 -58.80 16.19 -29.79
C ASP A 231 -60.22 16.73 -30.06
N SER A 232 -61.17 15.79 -30.17
CA SER A 232 -62.56 16.12 -30.51
C SER A 232 -63.31 16.89 -29.41
N SER A 233 -62.78 16.93 -28.18
CA SER A 233 -63.34 17.75 -27.09
C SER A 233 -63.15 19.26 -27.31
N LEU A 234 -62.31 19.65 -28.27
CA LEU A 234 -62.10 21.05 -28.63
C LEU A 234 -63.16 21.59 -29.61
N TYR A 235 -64.04 20.75 -30.16
CA TYR A 235 -65.21 21.21 -30.91
C TYR A 235 -66.26 21.78 -29.96
N ASP A 236 -67.03 22.76 -30.43
CA ASP A 236 -68.11 23.32 -29.64
C ASP A 236 -69.18 22.27 -29.30
N ASN A 237 -69.66 22.27 -28.06
CA ASN A 237 -70.64 21.30 -27.58
C ASN A 237 -72.05 21.86 -27.81
N ALA A 238 -72.79 21.33 -28.78
CA ALA A 238 -74.16 21.75 -29.08
C ALA A 238 -75.17 20.70 -28.56
N GLN A 239 -76.04 21.08 -27.60
CA GLN A 239 -77.15 20.26 -27.06
C GLN A 239 -76.86 18.74 -26.93
N GLY A 240 -75.73 18.38 -26.32
CA GLY A 240 -75.40 16.98 -26.02
C GLY A 240 -74.62 16.22 -27.09
N SER A 241 -74.19 16.87 -28.19
CA SER A 241 -73.25 16.32 -29.17
C SER A 241 -72.24 17.37 -29.66
N SER A 242 -71.07 16.92 -30.11
CA SER A 242 -69.99 17.79 -30.60
C SER A 242 -70.33 18.33 -32.00
N ASN A 243 -70.29 19.65 -32.18
CA ASN A 243 -70.47 20.32 -33.46
C ASN A 243 -69.14 20.31 -34.25
N PHE A 244 -68.94 19.28 -35.07
CA PHE A 244 -67.73 19.10 -35.89
C PHE A 244 -67.46 20.23 -36.91
N SER A 245 -68.41 21.15 -37.13
CA SER A 245 -68.24 22.31 -38.02
C SER A 245 -67.71 23.57 -37.33
N ALA A 246 -67.49 23.55 -36.02
CA ALA A 246 -67.00 24.68 -35.24
C ALA A 246 -65.79 24.26 -34.37
N PRO A 247 -64.56 24.21 -34.94
CA PRO A 247 -63.37 23.91 -34.18
C PRO A 247 -63.05 25.06 -33.21
N GLY A 248 -62.76 24.72 -31.95
CA GLY A 248 -62.24 25.66 -30.96
C GLY A 248 -60.77 26.00 -31.18
N ALA A 249 -60.21 26.82 -30.28
CA ALA A 249 -58.81 27.21 -30.35
C ALA A 249 -57.86 26.04 -30.03
N ASP A 250 -56.71 26.03 -30.70
CA ASP A 250 -55.63 25.06 -30.44
C ASP A 250 -55.11 25.15 -29.00
N ARG A 251 -54.44 24.09 -28.53
CA ARG A 251 -53.84 23.98 -27.20
C ARG A 251 -52.34 23.74 -27.32
N PHE A 252 -51.54 24.55 -26.63
CA PHE A 252 -50.15 24.19 -26.38
C PHE A 252 -50.09 23.16 -25.25
N LYS A 253 -49.51 21.99 -25.55
CA LYS A 253 -49.41 20.86 -24.62
C LYS A 253 -47.95 20.49 -24.44
N VAL A 254 -47.52 20.48 -23.19
CA VAL A 254 -46.23 19.91 -22.78
C VAL A 254 -46.48 18.58 -22.11
N THR A 255 -45.77 17.55 -22.57
CA THR A 255 -45.83 16.21 -22.00
C THR A 255 -44.47 15.87 -21.40
N LEU A 256 -44.47 15.48 -20.13
CA LEU A 256 -43.29 14.97 -19.45
C LEU A 256 -43.28 13.45 -19.54
N THR A 257 -42.26 12.89 -20.18
CA THR A 257 -42.12 11.44 -20.36
C THR A 257 -40.91 10.93 -19.60
N LEU A 258 -41.08 9.92 -18.75
CA LEU A 258 -39.95 9.27 -18.06
C LEU A 258 -39.08 8.54 -19.08
N LYS A 259 -37.79 8.86 -19.11
CA LYS A 259 -36.79 8.24 -19.99
C LYS A 259 -35.50 7.91 -19.25
N SER A 260 -34.76 6.98 -19.83
CA SER A 260 -33.39 6.66 -19.44
C SER A 260 -32.43 6.95 -20.61
N GLN A 261 -31.27 7.51 -20.29
CA GLN A 261 -30.16 7.71 -21.22
C GLN A 261 -28.96 6.90 -20.73
N ILE A 262 -28.21 6.28 -21.66
CA ILE A 262 -27.01 5.49 -21.33
C ILE A 262 -25.97 6.41 -20.70
N LEU A 263 -25.36 5.96 -19.61
CA LEU A 263 -24.24 6.67 -18.97
C LEU A 263 -22.93 6.22 -19.63
N ASP A 264 -22.58 6.83 -20.76
CA ASP A 264 -21.33 6.55 -21.47
C ASP A 264 -20.14 7.21 -20.75
N SER A 265 -19.14 6.41 -20.36
CA SER A 265 -17.90 6.88 -19.74
C SER A 265 -17.08 7.81 -20.63
N SER A 266 -17.27 7.79 -21.95
CA SER A 266 -16.57 8.62 -22.92
C SER A 266 -17.19 10.01 -23.12
N LEU A 267 -18.49 10.19 -22.81
CA LEU A 267 -19.23 11.45 -22.96
C LEU A 267 -19.23 12.31 -21.67
N GLY A 268 -18.66 11.79 -20.58
CA GLY A 268 -18.56 12.50 -19.30
C GLY A 268 -19.93 12.86 -18.69
N ASN A 269 -20.01 14.04 -18.07
CA ASN A 269 -21.23 14.55 -17.42
C ASN A 269 -22.22 15.27 -18.35
N ILE A 270 -22.06 15.15 -19.67
CA ILE A 270 -22.83 15.91 -20.65
C ILE A 270 -24.19 15.25 -20.87
N ILE A 271 -25.26 16.04 -20.76
CA ILE A 271 -26.63 15.62 -21.11
C ILE A 271 -26.85 15.94 -22.59
N SER A 272 -27.16 14.92 -23.40
CA SER A 272 -27.49 15.10 -24.82
C SER A 272 -28.93 15.61 -24.97
N ASN A 273 -29.10 16.93 -24.99
CA ASN A 273 -30.34 17.58 -25.37
C ASN A 273 -30.36 17.82 -26.88
N ASN A 274 -31.49 17.56 -27.53
CA ASN A 274 -31.68 17.75 -28.97
C ASN A 274 -32.60 18.95 -29.23
N ALA A 275 -32.64 19.42 -30.47
CA ALA A 275 -33.46 20.57 -30.86
C ALA A 275 -34.99 20.37 -30.64
N SER A 276 -35.45 19.14 -30.40
CA SER A 276 -36.88 18.79 -30.29
C SER A 276 -37.33 18.35 -28.90
N ALA A 277 -36.40 18.06 -27.97
CA ALA A 277 -36.75 17.61 -26.61
C ALA A 277 -35.58 17.80 -25.64
N ASP A 278 -35.92 18.12 -24.40
CA ASP A 278 -34.97 18.32 -23.31
C ASP A 278 -35.08 17.25 -22.25
N PHE A 279 -33.94 16.71 -21.83
CA PHE A 279 -33.83 15.73 -20.77
C PHE A 279 -33.34 16.37 -19.47
N TYR A 280 -34.10 16.18 -18.41
CA TYR A 280 -33.75 16.61 -17.06
C TYR A 280 -33.45 15.37 -16.20
N GLU A 281 -32.21 15.24 -15.73
CA GLU A 281 -31.76 14.12 -14.89
C GLU A 281 -32.21 14.29 -13.43
N PHE A 282 -32.75 13.22 -12.85
CA PHE A 282 -33.16 13.19 -11.44
C PHE A 282 -32.51 12.06 -10.64
N VAL A 283 -32.17 10.94 -11.30
CA VAL A 283 -31.48 9.81 -10.65
C VAL A 283 -30.37 9.31 -11.56
N ARG A 284 -29.21 9.06 -10.96
CA ARG A 284 -28.09 8.40 -11.62
C ARG A 284 -27.86 7.03 -11.01
N VAL A 285 -27.73 6.02 -11.86
CA VAL A 285 -27.48 4.64 -11.44
C VAL A 285 -26.24 4.12 -12.15
N ARG A 286 -25.37 3.44 -11.40
CA ARG A 286 -24.16 2.80 -11.92
C ARG A 286 -24.05 1.42 -11.32
N ASN A 287 -23.93 0.40 -12.16
CA ASN A 287 -23.83 -1.02 -11.77
C ASN A 287 -24.93 -1.43 -10.77
N GLY A 288 -26.16 -0.94 -10.96
CA GLY A 288 -27.31 -1.23 -10.10
C GLY A 288 -27.37 -0.45 -8.78
N GLN A 289 -26.42 0.42 -8.47
CA GLN A 289 -26.45 1.30 -7.29
C GLN A 289 -26.83 2.73 -7.68
N LYS A 290 -27.71 3.36 -6.88
CA LYS A 290 -28.04 4.79 -7.03
C LYS A 290 -26.86 5.62 -6.54
N VAL A 291 -26.28 6.42 -7.43
CA VAL A 291 -25.10 7.27 -7.15
C VAL A 291 -25.51 8.70 -6.82
N ASP A 292 -26.53 9.21 -7.52
CA ASP A 292 -27.05 10.55 -7.29
C ASP A 292 -28.57 10.53 -7.39
N GLN A 293 -29.23 11.38 -6.60
CA GLN A 293 -30.67 11.51 -6.60
C GLN A 293 -31.12 12.90 -6.12
N VAL A 294 -31.89 13.58 -6.97
CA VAL A 294 -32.61 14.80 -6.59
C VAL A 294 -33.86 14.42 -5.80
N LYS A 295 -33.80 14.57 -4.46
CA LYS A 295 -34.93 14.28 -3.56
C LYS A 295 -35.78 15.51 -3.24
N ASN A 296 -35.15 16.67 -3.17
CA ASN A 296 -35.76 17.92 -2.72
C ASN A 296 -35.81 18.95 -3.85
N ALA A 297 -36.74 19.89 -3.70
CA ALA A 297 -36.81 21.05 -4.58
C ALA A 297 -35.48 21.82 -4.59
N GLN A 298 -34.98 22.09 -5.79
CA GLN A 298 -33.78 22.88 -6.03
C GLN A 298 -34.20 24.34 -6.14
N TYR A 299 -33.73 25.17 -5.21
CA TYR A 299 -34.02 26.61 -5.23
C TYR A 299 -32.99 27.36 -6.07
N ALA A 300 -33.43 28.44 -6.71
CA ALA A 300 -32.60 29.37 -7.48
C ALA A 300 -32.02 30.45 -6.54
N TYR A 301 -32.35 31.73 -6.77
CA TYR A 301 -31.80 32.85 -5.99
C TYR A 301 -32.18 32.78 -4.50
N LEU A 302 -33.39 32.33 -4.18
CA LEU A 302 -33.77 32.05 -2.79
C LEU A 302 -32.83 31.04 -2.12
N GLY A 303 -32.38 30.03 -2.87
CA GLY A 303 -31.40 29.05 -2.40
C GLY A 303 -30.04 29.67 -2.11
N GLU A 304 -29.60 30.64 -2.92
CA GLU A 304 -28.36 31.37 -2.71
C GLU A 304 -28.40 32.22 -1.43
N GLU A 305 -29.51 32.91 -1.17
CA GLU A 305 -29.70 33.66 0.07
C GLU A 305 -29.74 32.76 1.30
N MET A 306 -30.39 31.59 1.21
CA MET A 306 -30.38 30.60 2.29
C MET A 306 -28.97 30.02 2.53
N ALA A 307 -28.21 29.76 1.46
CA ALA A 307 -26.84 29.29 1.55
C ALA A 307 -25.95 30.36 2.20
N ARG A 308 -26.04 31.62 1.77
CA ARG A 308 -25.33 32.76 2.37
C ARG A 308 -25.62 32.86 3.87
N ARG A 309 -26.89 32.86 4.27
CA ARG A 309 -27.28 32.92 5.69
C ARG A 309 -26.78 31.73 6.50
N THR A 310 -26.78 30.53 5.92
CA THR A 310 -26.28 29.32 6.57
C THR A 310 -24.77 29.39 6.79
N HIS A 311 -24.03 29.88 5.78
CA HIS A 311 -22.59 30.07 5.85
C HIS A 311 -22.19 31.18 6.82
N ASP A 312 -22.87 32.32 6.79
CA ASP A 312 -22.61 33.43 7.72
C ASP A 312 -22.85 33.01 9.19
N ALA A 313 -23.81 32.11 9.42
CA ALA A 313 -24.15 31.64 10.76
C ALA A 313 -23.23 30.50 11.26
N ASN A 314 -22.83 29.56 10.41
CA ASN A 314 -22.19 28.31 10.83
C ASN A 314 -20.87 27.98 10.09
N GLY A 315 -20.47 28.77 9.09
CA GLY A 315 -19.32 28.47 8.24
C GLY A 315 -19.54 27.23 7.37
N ASN A 316 -18.51 26.38 7.29
CA ASN A 316 -18.57 25.07 6.64
C ASN A 316 -18.60 23.99 7.73
N PHE A 317 -19.53 23.06 7.65
CA PHE A 317 -19.68 22.03 8.69
C PHE A 317 -20.18 20.69 8.13
N VAL A 318 -19.86 19.63 8.86
CA VAL A 318 -20.27 18.26 8.55
C VAL A 318 -21.42 17.88 9.49
N VAL A 319 -22.49 17.33 8.93
CA VAL A 319 -23.64 16.81 9.69
C VAL A 319 -23.50 15.32 9.92
N ARG A 320 -23.11 14.59 8.86
CA ARG A 320 -22.84 13.16 8.90
C ARG A 320 -21.47 12.92 8.29
N ASN A 321 -20.56 12.38 9.10
CA ASN A 321 -19.17 12.17 8.72
C ASN A 321 -19.08 11.28 7.47
N PHE A 322 -18.11 11.62 6.63
CA PHE A 322 -17.66 10.77 5.55
C PHE A 322 -16.55 9.89 6.13
N ALA A 323 -16.83 8.61 6.33
CA ALA A 323 -15.78 7.69 6.76
C ALA A 323 -14.79 7.50 5.59
N LEU A 324 -13.51 7.48 5.92
CA LEU A 324 -12.43 7.28 4.97
C LEU A 324 -11.87 5.89 5.18
N ASP A 325 -11.80 5.12 4.11
CA ASP A 325 -11.10 3.84 4.07
C ASP A 325 -9.97 3.91 3.04
N ILE A 326 -8.84 3.30 3.35
CA ILE A 326 -7.64 3.34 2.49
C ILE A 326 -7.16 1.91 2.33
N ASP A 327 -7.22 1.44 1.09
CA ASP A 327 -6.78 0.10 0.70
C ASP A 327 -5.68 0.17 -0.34
N GLU A 328 -4.96 -0.94 -0.51
CA GLU A 328 -4.07 -1.11 -1.66
C GLU A 328 -4.87 -1.35 -2.93
N ASN A 329 -4.43 -0.76 -4.04
CA ASN A 329 -5.03 -1.07 -5.33
C ASN A 329 -4.56 -2.47 -5.80
N ALA A 330 -5.51 -3.40 -5.92
CA ALA A 330 -5.22 -4.79 -6.30
C ALA A 330 -4.65 -4.94 -7.73
N SER A 331 -4.83 -3.95 -8.59
CA SER A 331 -4.37 -3.99 -9.99
C SER A 331 -3.07 -3.22 -10.20
N ASP A 332 -2.83 -2.16 -9.43
CA ASP A 332 -1.64 -1.30 -9.54
C ASP A 332 -0.99 -1.03 -8.17
N PRO A 333 0.16 -1.66 -7.86
CA PRO A 333 0.83 -1.50 -6.56
C PRO A 333 1.43 -0.10 -6.34
N SER A 334 1.39 0.79 -7.34
CA SER A 334 1.77 2.19 -7.20
C SER A 334 0.64 3.06 -6.64
N LEU A 335 -0.60 2.57 -6.62
CA LEU A 335 -1.79 3.32 -6.22
C LEU A 335 -2.37 2.82 -4.88
N LEU A 336 -3.00 3.74 -4.17
CA LEU A 336 -3.89 3.52 -3.04
C LEU A 336 -5.31 3.80 -3.50
N VAL A 337 -6.25 2.95 -3.09
CA VAL A 337 -7.68 3.19 -3.29
C VAL A 337 -8.21 3.87 -2.04
N VAL A 338 -8.69 5.09 -2.18
CA VAL A 338 -9.31 5.83 -1.10
C VAL A 338 -10.82 5.82 -1.29
N THR A 339 -11.52 5.14 -0.38
CA THR A 339 -12.98 5.05 -0.39
C THR A 339 -13.57 6.04 0.60
N LEU A 340 -14.40 6.95 0.09
CA LEU A 340 -15.14 7.92 0.87
C LEU A 340 -16.60 7.48 1.00
N ASP A 341 -17.02 7.13 2.20
CA ASP A 341 -18.37 6.68 2.47
C ASP A 341 -19.42 7.80 2.34
N PRO A 342 -20.70 7.43 2.12
CA PRO A 342 -21.80 8.38 2.10
C PRO A 342 -21.75 9.31 3.31
N GLY A 343 -21.92 10.61 3.11
CA GLY A 343 -21.93 11.61 4.18
C GLY A 343 -22.84 12.79 3.86
N LYS A 344 -22.93 13.74 4.78
CA LYS A 344 -23.68 14.98 4.60
C LYS A 344 -22.93 16.16 5.19
N ALA A 345 -22.74 17.21 4.40
CA ALA A 345 -22.08 18.44 4.83
C ALA A 345 -22.69 19.68 4.16
N TYR A 346 -22.34 20.84 4.68
CA TYR A 346 -22.62 22.14 4.08
C TYR A 346 -21.31 22.85 3.77
N VAL A 347 -21.09 23.17 2.50
CA VAL A 347 -19.92 23.92 2.00
C VAL A 347 -20.43 25.20 1.36
N HIS A 348 -19.95 26.35 1.85
CA HIS A 348 -20.50 27.68 1.54
C HIS A 348 -22.02 27.75 1.73
N GLY A 349 -22.51 27.07 2.78
CA GLY A 349 -23.93 26.95 3.10
C GLY A 349 -24.77 26.14 2.11
N ARG A 350 -24.15 25.52 1.10
CA ARG A 350 -24.81 24.62 0.16
C ARG A 350 -24.67 23.18 0.62
N GLU A 351 -25.78 22.45 0.62
CA GLU A 351 -25.84 21.05 1.02
C GLU A 351 -25.09 20.15 0.04
N ILE A 352 -24.28 19.23 0.56
CA ILE A 352 -23.67 18.11 -0.18
C ILE A 352 -24.08 16.84 0.56
N GLU A 353 -24.79 15.95 -0.13
CA GLU A 353 -25.20 14.65 0.41
C GLU A 353 -24.83 13.58 -0.63
N THR A 354 -23.99 12.63 -0.24
CA THR A 354 -23.67 11.46 -1.06
C THR A 354 -24.48 10.27 -0.56
N ILE A 355 -24.99 9.46 -1.50
CA ILE A 355 -25.83 8.29 -1.20
C ILE A 355 -25.11 6.95 -1.42
N SER A 356 -23.97 6.96 -2.12
CA SER A 356 -23.08 5.82 -2.31
C SER A 356 -21.63 6.21 -2.03
N SER A 357 -20.79 5.23 -1.71
CA SER A 357 -19.36 5.47 -1.53
C SER A 357 -18.73 5.94 -2.85
N ASN A 358 -17.74 6.80 -2.75
CA ASN A 358 -16.97 7.29 -3.88
C ASN A 358 -15.51 6.87 -3.71
N THR A 359 -14.92 6.29 -4.75
CA THR A 359 -13.55 5.80 -4.72
C THR A 359 -12.65 6.74 -5.53
N LEU A 360 -11.49 7.06 -4.98
CA LEU A 360 -10.46 7.84 -5.63
C LEU A 360 -9.14 7.07 -5.59
N ASP A 361 -8.51 6.92 -6.75
CA ASP A 361 -7.15 6.38 -6.82
C ASP A 361 -6.14 7.49 -6.53
N LEU A 362 -5.19 7.21 -5.63
CA LEU A 362 -4.14 8.12 -5.19
C LEU A 362 -2.76 7.45 -5.36
N GLU A 363 -1.79 8.16 -5.94
CA GLU A 363 -0.43 7.64 -6.02
C GLU A 363 0.24 7.52 -4.64
N LYS A 364 0.94 6.41 -4.38
CA LYS A 364 1.76 6.24 -3.18
C LYS A 364 2.87 7.31 -3.15
N GLY A 365 3.17 7.83 -1.97
CA GLY A 365 4.30 8.75 -1.77
C GLY A 365 5.64 8.02 -1.94
N ARG A 366 6.22 8.08 -3.14
CA ARG A 366 7.51 7.46 -3.48
C ARG A 366 8.62 8.47 -3.80
N ASP A 367 8.39 9.74 -3.50
CA ASP A 367 9.41 10.78 -3.67
C ASP A 367 10.58 10.52 -2.72
N THR A 368 11.80 10.67 -3.24
CA THR A 368 13.02 10.44 -2.46
C THR A 368 13.86 11.70 -2.36
N ALA A 369 14.64 11.78 -1.28
CA ALA A 369 15.72 12.74 -1.12
C ALA A 369 17.01 12.01 -0.74
N SER A 370 18.16 12.64 -0.97
CA SER A 370 19.46 12.01 -0.76
C SER A 370 20.33 12.75 0.25
N ILE A 371 21.06 12.00 1.06
CA ILE A 371 22.17 12.48 1.89
C ILE A 371 23.47 11.95 1.29
N SER A 372 24.47 12.81 1.17
CA SER A 372 25.82 12.45 0.73
C SER A 372 26.82 12.58 1.88
N SER A 373 27.68 11.57 2.04
CA SER A 373 28.80 11.54 2.98
C SER A 373 28.43 11.91 4.43
N GLU A 374 27.41 11.26 4.98
CA GLU A 374 27.12 11.34 6.42
C GLU A 374 28.20 10.58 7.20
N ASN A 375 28.77 11.22 8.22
CA ASN A 375 29.74 10.60 9.11
C ASN A 375 29.04 9.89 10.27
N VAL A 376 29.21 8.58 10.32
CA VAL A 376 28.69 7.69 11.37
C VAL A 376 29.86 7.16 12.18
N SER A 377 29.79 7.26 13.50
CA SER A 377 30.90 6.82 14.35
C SER A 377 31.01 5.29 14.41
N THR A 378 32.21 4.75 14.21
CA THR A 378 32.48 3.31 14.08
C THR A 378 32.88 2.63 15.38
N PHE A 379 32.41 3.10 16.54
CA PHE A 379 32.78 2.49 17.81
C PHE A 379 32.49 0.98 17.84
N VAL A 380 33.48 0.20 18.26
CA VAL A 380 33.43 -1.26 18.30
C VAL A 380 33.32 -1.72 19.75
N GLY A 381 32.11 -1.66 20.31
CA GLY A 381 31.70 -2.28 21.59
C GLY A 381 32.75 -2.46 22.69
N ASN A 382 32.82 -3.69 23.22
CA ASN A 382 33.67 -4.04 24.36
C ASN A 382 35.15 -4.10 23.95
N PHE A 383 36.02 -3.46 24.73
CA PHE A 383 37.46 -3.57 24.56
C PHE A 383 38.22 -3.53 25.88
N VAL A 384 39.46 -4.05 25.84
CA VAL A 384 40.49 -3.90 26.87
C VAL A 384 41.85 -3.65 26.19
N TYR A 385 42.73 -2.94 26.87
CA TYR A 385 44.13 -2.83 26.51
C TYR A 385 44.88 -4.07 26.98
N VAL A 386 45.75 -4.60 26.12
CA VAL A 386 46.46 -5.85 26.31
C VAL A 386 47.95 -5.69 26.03
N THR A 387 48.73 -6.62 26.55
CA THR A 387 50.14 -6.81 26.22
C THR A 387 50.31 -8.20 25.61
N LEU A 388 51.21 -8.28 24.64
CA LEU A 388 51.62 -9.53 24.03
C LEU A 388 52.69 -10.20 24.93
N PRO A 389 52.51 -11.45 25.37
CA PRO A 389 53.31 -12.04 26.45
C PRO A 389 54.71 -12.52 26.03
N GLY A 390 55.01 -12.62 24.73
CA GLY A 390 56.34 -13.00 24.23
C GLY A 390 56.81 -14.41 24.59
N SER A 391 55.89 -15.32 24.94
CA SER A 391 56.21 -16.72 25.29
C SER A 391 55.06 -17.68 24.93
N LEU A 392 54.83 -17.91 23.64
CA LEU A 392 53.81 -18.83 23.15
C LEU A 392 54.26 -20.27 22.89
N SER A 393 55.56 -20.57 23.03
CA SER A 393 56.22 -21.89 22.90
C SER A 393 55.30 -23.07 22.45
N GLY A 394 55.15 -23.24 21.13
CA GLY A 394 54.36 -24.34 20.53
C GLY A 394 52.89 -23.98 20.23
N GLU A 395 52.45 -22.78 20.55
CA GLU A 395 51.15 -22.21 20.18
C GLU A 395 51.34 -20.98 19.28
N THR A 396 50.34 -20.67 18.46
CA THR A 396 50.36 -19.50 17.58
C THR A 396 49.35 -18.45 17.99
N VAL A 397 49.67 -17.18 17.75
CA VAL A 397 48.70 -16.08 17.84
C VAL A 397 47.50 -16.41 16.92
N PRO A 398 46.26 -16.40 17.44
CA PRO A 398 45.06 -16.70 16.68
C PRO A 398 44.89 -15.70 15.54
N ASN A 399 44.24 -16.10 14.46
CA ASN A 399 43.93 -15.17 13.39
C ASN A 399 42.98 -14.08 13.92
N LEU A 400 43.47 -12.84 13.89
CA LEU A 400 42.85 -11.64 14.46
C LEU A 400 41.81 -11.01 13.53
N THR A 401 41.57 -11.62 12.36
CA THR A 401 40.58 -11.20 11.36
C THR A 401 39.46 -12.21 11.13
N SER A 402 39.49 -13.37 11.81
CA SER A 402 38.56 -14.48 11.58
C SER A 402 37.55 -14.72 12.71
N ASN A 403 37.28 -13.72 13.56
CA ASN A 403 36.32 -13.82 14.67
C ASN A 403 36.54 -15.04 15.59
N SER A 404 37.81 -15.42 15.77
CA SER A 404 38.24 -16.60 16.53
C SER A 404 37.77 -16.53 17.98
N GLU A 405 37.32 -17.66 18.52
CA GLU A 405 36.96 -17.78 19.94
C GLU A 405 38.22 -17.90 20.81
N LEU A 406 38.18 -17.24 21.96
CA LEU A 406 39.20 -17.26 23.00
C LEU A 406 38.59 -17.60 24.35
N ASP A 407 39.36 -18.31 25.16
CA ASP A 407 39.07 -18.55 26.56
C ASP A 407 39.43 -17.31 27.38
N VAL A 408 38.51 -16.88 28.24
CA VAL A 408 38.68 -15.76 29.16
C VAL A 408 39.16 -16.32 30.49
N ILE A 409 40.32 -15.85 30.96
CA ILE A 409 41.01 -16.38 32.14
C ILE A 409 41.05 -15.33 33.23
N ASN A 410 40.81 -15.76 34.47
CA ASN A 410 40.89 -14.90 35.65
C ASN A 410 42.32 -14.73 36.21
N GLN A 411 42.47 -13.89 37.22
CA GLN A 411 43.77 -13.64 37.85
C GLN A 411 44.39 -14.89 38.51
N SER A 412 43.60 -15.90 38.87
CA SER A 412 44.08 -17.17 39.42
C SER A 412 44.40 -18.22 38.35
N GLY A 413 44.30 -17.89 37.06
CA GLY A 413 44.58 -18.79 35.93
C GLY A 413 43.45 -19.73 35.54
N GLY A 414 42.26 -19.60 36.14
CA GLY A 414 41.08 -20.41 35.82
C GLY A 414 40.25 -19.80 34.69
N LYS A 415 39.67 -20.65 33.83
CA LYS A 415 38.71 -20.25 32.79
C LYS A 415 37.41 -19.76 33.43
N ILE A 416 37.01 -18.52 33.11
CA ILE A 416 35.78 -17.88 33.60
C ILE A 416 34.75 -17.64 32.50
N GLY A 417 35.12 -17.85 31.23
CA GLY A 417 34.21 -17.70 30.11
C GLY A 417 34.90 -17.82 28.76
N THR A 418 34.19 -17.43 27.71
CA THR A 418 34.70 -17.31 26.34
C THR A 418 34.33 -15.95 25.74
N CYS A 419 35.09 -15.52 24.73
CA CYS A 419 34.78 -14.34 23.92
C CYS A 419 35.34 -14.50 22.51
N ARG A 420 34.91 -13.67 21.57
CA ARG A 420 35.43 -13.66 20.19
C ARG A 420 36.17 -12.37 19.88
N ILE A 421 37.33 -12.49 19.25
CA ILE A 421 38.14 -11.32 18.83
C ILE A 421 37.44 -10.63 17.68
N LYS A 422 37.25 -9.31 17.76
CA LYS A 422 36.86 -8.49 16.59
C LYS A 422 38.07 -7.93 15.89
N GLN A 423 38.95 -7.31 16.68
CA GLN A 423 39.99 -6.45 16.16
C GLN A 423 41.10 -6.26 17.20
N LEU A 424 42.34 -6.15 16.71
CA LEU A 424 43.48 -5.62 17.45
C LEU A 424 43.91 -4.30 16.81
N SER A 425 43.89 -3.22 17.57
CA SER A 425 44.38 -1.89 17.16
C SER A 425 45.49 -1.43 18.10
N TYR A 426 46.27 -0.43 17.70
CA TYR A 426 47.28 0.19 18.57
C TYR A 426 46.90 1.64 18.85
N GLU A 427 47.01 2.08 20.11
CA GLU A 427 46.71 3.45 20.54
C GLU A 427 47.89 3.98 21.37
N ASP A 428 48.64 4.95 20.85
CA ASP A 428 49.75 5.57 21.58
C ASP A 428 49.22 6.53 22.68
N PRO A 429 49.74 6.51 23.92
CA PRO A 429 50.77 5.64 24.49
C PRO A 429 50.23 4.40 25.24
N LYS A 430 48.95 4.04 25.07
CA LYS A 430 48.27 2.98 25.83
C LYS A 430 48.56 1.55 25.35
N GLY A 431 49.11 1.39 24.14
CA GLY A 431 49.51 0.12 23.55
C GLY A 431 48.38 -0.59 22.80
N TYR A 432 48.39 -1.92 22.81
CA TYR A 432 47.43 -2.73 22.04
C TYR A 432 46.03 -2.70 22.65
N LYS A 433 45.04 -2.34 21.86
CA LYS A 433 43.61 -2.37 22.18
C LYS A 433 42.96 -3.59 21.52
N LEU A 434 42.52 -4.54 22.34
CA LEU A 434 41.79 -5.73 21.92
C LEU A 434 40.28 -5.50 22.05
N SER A 435 39.59 -5.45 20.92
CA SER A 435 38.14 -5.34 20.85
C SER A 435 37.53 -6.73 20.65
N PHE A 436 36.46 -7.05 21.39
CA PHE A 436 35.84 -8.37 21.40
C PHE A 436 34.30 -8.32 21.50
N PHE A 437 33.64 -9.43 21.22
CA PHE A 437 32.20 -9.65 21.42
C PHE A 437 31.90 -11.04 21.96
N ASP A 438 30.61 -11.32 22.14
CA ASP A 438 30.09 -12.60 22.59
C ASP A 438 30.76 -13.04 23.88
N LEU A 439 30.89 -12.10 24.83
CA LEU A 439 31.46 -12.37 26.13
C LEU A 439 30.47 -13.23 26.93
N GLN A 440 30.75 -14.52 26.99
CA GLN A 440 29.95 -15.52 27.69
C GLN A 440 30.70 -15.93 28.97
N LEU A 441 30.32 -15.35 30.11
CA LEU A 441 30.93 -15.70 31.39
C LEU A 441 30.17 -16.87 32.02
N THR A 442 30.87 -17.97 32.28
CA THR A 442 30.35 -19.15 32.97
C THR A 442 30.55 -19.06 34.48
N SER A 443 31.47 -18.21 34.93
CA SER A 443 31.70 -17.88 36.34
C SER A 443 32.36 -16.50 36.47
N GLY A 444 32.33 -15.91 37.67
CA GLY A 444 32.90 -14.58 37.91
C GLY A 444 32.15 -13.46 37.17
N SER A 445 32.85 -12.35 36.95
CA SER A 445 32.33 -11.14 36.31
C SER A 445 33.36 -10.56 35.32
N SER A 446 32.95 -9.60 34.50
CA SER A 446 33.85 -8.93 33.54
C SER A 446 35.03 -8.22 34.20
N LYS A 447 34.96 -7.99 35.51
CA LYS A 447 36.01 -7.40 36.35
C LYS A 447 37.18 -8.36 36.63
N ASP A 448 36.93 -9.65 36.50
CA ASP A 448 37.87 -10.71 36.86
C ASP A 448 38.78 -11.10 35.69
N ILE A 449 38.52 -10.58 34.48
CA ILE A 449 39.28 -10.87 33.25
C ILE A 449 40.74 -10.45 33.41
N ALA A 450 41.68 -11.37 33.27
CA ALA A 450 43.11 -11.12 33.43
C ALA A 450 43.92 -11.39 32.16
N SER A 451 43.53 -12.40 31.39
CA SER A 451 44.17 -12.78 30.13
C SER A 451 43.22 -13.57 29.24
N PHE A 452 43.64 -13.77 27.99
CA PHE A 452 42.94 -14.55 26.99
C PHE A 452 43.84 -15.66 26.44
N LYS A 453 43.29 -16.86 26.25
CA LYS A 453 43.98 -18.01 25.64
C LYS A 453 43.26 -18.44 24.38
N LYS A 454 43.98 -19.10 23.47
CA LYS A 454 43.34 -19.87 22.41
C LYS A 454 42.47 -20.96 23.03
N GLU A 455 41.35 -21.30 22.40
CA GLU A 455 40.51 -22.41 22.83
C GLU A 455 41.36 -23.69 23.02
N SER A 456 41.27 -24.32 24.19
CA SER A 456 42.09 -25.48 24.57
C SER A 456 43.62 -25.25 24.58
N GLY A 457 44.05 -23.98 24.55
CA GLY A 457 45.44 -23.57 24.66
C GLY A 457 45.95 -23.53 26.10
N THR A 458 47.25 -23.70 26.24
CA THR A 458 48.01 -23.68 27.49
C THR A 458 48.51 -22.28 27.81
N ASN A 459 48.96 -21.53 26.80
CA ASN A 459 49.62 -20.23 26.96
C ASN A 459 48.64 -19.07 26.83
N ASN A 460 48.91 -17.99 27.58
CA ASN A 460 48.21 -16.73 27.39
C ASN A 460 48.64 -16.12 26.06
N VAL A 461 47.68 -15.71 25.24
CA VAL A 461 47.92 -15.01 23.97
C VAL A 461 47.87 -13.50 24.17
N PHE A 462 46.96 -13.04 25.04
CA PHE A 462 46.83 -11.63 25.39
C PHE A 462 46.71 -11.50 26.90
N VAL A 463 47.46 -10.57 27.50
CA VAL A 463 47.39 -10.29 28.94
C VAL A 463 46.83 -8.89 29.13
N VAL A 464 45.82 -8.71 29.98
CA VAL A 464 45.22 -7.39 30.23
C VAL A 464 46.27 -6.46 30.84
N SER A 465 46.52 -5.33 30.18
CA SER A 465 47.54 -4.35 30.59
C SER A 465 47.05 -3.48 31.75
N THR A 466 47.96 -2.69 32.33
CA THR A 466 47.64 -1.74 33.39
C THR A 466 46.68 -0.64 32.95
N GLU A 467 46.63 -0.31 31.66
CA GLU A 467 45.75 0.72 31.09
C GLU A 467 44.26 0.34 31.16
N SER A 468 43.95 -0.95 31.34
CA SER A 468 42.58 -1.44 31.59
C SER A 468 42.33 -1.84 33.03
N ARG A 469 43.21 -1.47 33.98
CA ARG A 469 43.07 -1.80 35.39
C ARG A 469 42.86 -0.56 36.24
N VAL A 470 41.77 -0.54 37.00
CA VAL A 470 41.49 0.47 38.02
C VAL A 470 41.43 -0.24 39.37
N SER A 471 42.32 0.12 40.30
CA SER A 471 42.43 -0.56 41.61
C SER A 471 42.57 -2.09 41.50
N ASN A 472 43.38 -2.57 40.56
CA ASN A 472 43.61 -4.00 40.23
C ASN A 472 42.39 -4.78 39.69
N ILE A 473 41.31 -4.08 39.34
CA ILE A 473 40.13 -4.64 38.69
C ILE A 473 40.14 -4.28 37.21
N THR A 474 39.83 -5.24 36.34
CA THR A 474 39.73 -5.00 34.91
C THR A 474 38.47 -4.21 34.59
N THR A 475 38.64 -3.12 33.84
CA THR A 475 37.54 -2.28 33.35
C THR A 475 37.35 -2.56 31.87
N VAL A 476 36.38 -3.42 31.55
CA VAL A 476 35.92 -3.59 30.17
C VAL A 476 35.17 -2.32 29.78
N SER A 477 35.74 -1.57 28.85
CA SER A 477 35.16 -0.29 28.43
C SER A 477 33.98 -0.52 27.48
N GLN A 478 32.93 0.31 27.65
CA GLN A 478 31.74 0.45 26.79
C GLN A 478 30.75 -0.75 26.70
N GLN A 479 30.21 -1.23 27.82
CA GLN A 479 29.18 -2.29 27.85
C GLN A 479 27.82 -1.90 27.22
N GLU A 480 27.46 -0.61 27.16
CA GLU A 480 26.15 -0.16 26.65
C GLU A 480 26.08 0.06 25.12
N ARG A 481 27.23 0.07 24.43
CA ARG A 481 27.33 0.29 22.96
C ARG A 481 27.90 -0.93 22.22
N ALA A 482 27.67 -2.12 22.76
CA ALA A 482 28.18 -3.36 22.17
C ALA A 482 27.48 -3.75 20.85
N VAL A 483 26.33 -3.15 20.54
CA VAL A 483 25.53 -3.49 19.35
C VAL A 483 26.26 -3.10 18.07
N LEU A 484 26.40 -4.02 17.12
CA LEU A 484 27.00 -3.78 15.80
C LEU A 484 25.97 -3.24 14.79
N LEU A 485 25.06 -2.40 15.25
CA LEU A 485 24.03 -1.72 14.47
C LEU A 485 24.25 -0.22 14.57
N TYR A 486 24.58 0.40 13.44
CA TYR A 486 24.93 1.81 13.39
C TYR A 486 23.79 2.62 12.77
N ASN A 487 23.14 3.44 13.59
CA ASN A 487 22.07 4.32 13.14
C ASN A 487 22.60 5.42 12.21
N ILE A 488 21.82 5.74 11.19
CA ILE A 488 22.00 6.90 10.31
C ILE A 488 20.93 7.96 10.62
N SER A 489 21.12 9.19 10.15
CA SER A 489 20.32 10.34 10.58
C SER A 489 18.87 10.36 10.10
N LYS A 490 18.53 9.61 9.05
CA LYS A 490 17.17 9.51 8.49
C LYS A 490 16.63 8.08 8.61
N SER A 491 15.31 7.98 8.66
CA SER A 491 14.56 6.72 8.60
C SER A 491 13.95 6.53 7.20
N SER A 492 13.38 5.36 6.95
CA SER A 492 12.70 5.03 5.69
C SER A 492 13.64 5.08 4.49
N ILE A 493 14.81 4.47 4.65
CA ILE A 493 15.85 4.40 3.61
C ILE A 493 15.35 3.63 2.41
N ASP A 494 15.42 4.24 1.24
CA ASP A 494 15.11 3.63 -0.05
C ASP A 494 16.32 2.81 -0.55
N SER A 495 17.50 3.43 -0.58
CA SER A 495 18.75 2.75 -0.96
C SER A 495 19.98 3.41 -0.35
N VAL A 496 21.00 2.62 -0.03
CA VAL A 496 22.36 3.08 0.28
C VAL A 496 23.15 3.13 -1.03
N THR A 497 23.61 4.32 -1.39
CA THR A 497 24.32 4.61 -2.65
C THR A 497 25.83 4.61 -2.48
N GLY A 498 26.33 4.83 -1.25
CA GLY A 498 27.74 4.81 -0.90
C GLY A 498 27.96 4.42 0.56
N LEU A 499 29.02 3.67 0.83
CA LEU A 499 29.42 3.24 2.16
C LEU A 499 30.94 3.12 2.19
N SER A 500 31.63 3.79 3.12
CA SER A 500 33.07 3.62 3.30
C SER A 500 33.43 3.55 4.77
N TYR A 501 34.23 2.56 5.16
CA TYR A 501 34.70 2.39 6.53
C TYR A 501 36.10 1.78 6.54
N PHE A 502 36.85 1.99 7.62
CA PHE A 502 38.12 1.31 7.82
C PHE A 502 37.91 -0.07 8.44
N THR A 503 38.73 -1.06 8.14
CA THR A 503 38.74 -2.39 8.78
C THR A 503 40.15 -2.96 8.86
N ASN A 504 40.35 -4.04 9.59
CA ASN A 504 41.66 -4.70 9.70
C ASN A 504 41.78 -5.87 8.72
N ARG A 505 42.94 -5.96 8.07
CA ARG A 505 43.38 -7.15 7.31
C ARG A 505 44.71 -7.65 7.82
N SER A 506 45.08 -8.85 7.41
CA SER A 506 46.36 -9.46 7.74
C SER A 506 47.07 -9.97 6.50
N THR A 507 48.39 -9.84 6.44
CA THR A 507 49.26 -10.47 5.44
C THR A 507 50.51 -11.04 6.11
N THR A 508 51.27 -11.85 5.37
CA THR A 508 52.58 -12.36 5.77
C THR A 508 53.66 -11.74 4.89
N PRO A 509 54.93 -11.74 5.31
CA PRO A 509 56.04 -11.32 4.46
C PRO A 509 56.06 -12.08 3.13
N SER A 510 56.29 -11.38 2.01
CA SER A 510 56.34 -11.96 0.66
C SER A 510 57.74 -12.45 0.26
N GLY A 511 58.73 -12.33 1.16
CA GLY A 511 60.12 -12.75 0.95
C GLY A 511 60.89 -12.96 2.26
N SER A 512 62.20 -13.13 2.16
CA SER A 512 63.07 -13.32 3.33
C SER A 512 63.20 -12.04 4.17
N ILE A 513 63.29 -12.21 5.49
CA ILE A 513 63.59 -11.13 6.43
C ILE A 513 65.09 -10.86 6.39
N LEU A 514 65.48 -9.61 6.14
CA LEU A 514 66.87 -9.17 6.06
C LEU A 514 67.25 -8.43 7.35
N TYR A 515 68.39 -8.79 7.95
CA TYR A 515 68.97 -8.03 9.06
C TYR A 515 70.09 -7.09 8.55
N ASN A 516 69.89 -5.80 8.76
CA ASN A 516 70.77 -4.70 8.39
C ASN A 516 71.07 -3.88 9.66
N ASN A 517 71.91 -4.45 10.54
CA ASN A 517 72.29 -3.91 11.85
C ASN A 517 72.21 -2.37 11.97
N PRO A 518 71.37 -1.81 12.87
CA PRO A 518 70.65 -2.51 13.95
C PRO A 518 69.21 -2.93 13.58
N ASP A 519 68.77 -2.75 12.33
CA ASP A 519 67.37 -2.91 11.92
C ASP A 519 67.15 -4.21 11.14
N SER A 520 65.91 -4.72 11.15
CA SER A 520 65.48 -5.81 10.27
C SER A 520 64.40 -5.31 9.31
N SER A 521 64.40 -5.77 8.07
CA SER A 521 63.41 -5.36 7.06
C SER A 521 62.90 -6.51 6.21
N PHE A 522 61.64 -6.44 5.79
CA PHE A 522 60.99 -7.40 4.90
C PHE A 522 59.95 -6.71 4.01
N GLU A 523 59.60 -7.32 2.89
CA GLU A 523 58.50 -6.86 2.05
C GLU A 523 57.19 -7.55 2.42
N ILE A 524 56.11 -6.79 2.35
CA ILE A 524 54.74 -7.32 2.31
C ILE A 524 54.17 -7.05 0.92
N SER A 525 53.41 -8.03 0.44
CA SER A 525 52.58 -7.87 -0.75
C SER A 525 51.13 -8.06 -0.35
N PHE A 526 50.25 -7.21 -0.84
CA PHE A 526 48.82 -7.39 -0.62
C PHE A 526 48.32 -8.47 -1.59
N THR A 527 47.86 -9.59 -1.02
CA THR A 527 47.45 -10.80 -1.75
C THR A 527 46.09 -10.66 -2.42
N ASN A 528 45.23 -9.75 -1.92
CA ASN A 528 43.99 -9.40 -2.60
C ASN A 528 44.33 -8.58 -3.84
N SER A 529 43.88 -9.04 -5.02
CA SER A 529 44.17 -8.43 -6.31
C SER A 529 43.71 -6.97 -6.42
N THR A 530 42.87 -6.52 -5.48
CA THR A 530 42.20 -5.24 -5.43
C THR A 530 42.76 -4.26 -4.37
N ASP A 531 43.55 -4.69 -3.39
CA ASP A 531 44.08 -3.77 -2.36
C ASP A 531 45.20 -2.86 -2.95
N GLU A 532 45.03 -1.54 -2.88
CA GLU A 532 45.99 -0.54 -3.33
C GLU A 532 46.41 0.42 -2.22
N LEU A 533 47.71 0.64 -2.08
CA LEU A 533 48.33 1.59 -1.14
C LEU A 533 48.37 2.99 -1.77
N LEU A 534 47.61 3.94 -1.21
CA LEU A 534 47.56 5.33 -1.66
C LEU A 534 48.06 6.27 -0.56
N LEU A 535 48.95 7.20 -0.91
CA LEU A 535 49.26 8.35 -0.06
C LEU A 535 48.19 9.43 -0.27
N SER A 536 47.65 9.98 0.82
CA SER A 536 46.62 11.02 0.79
C SER A 536 47.08 12.38 0.21
N THR A 537 48.35 12.54 -0.18
CA THR A 537 48.86 13.79 -0.77
C THR A 537 49.23 13.63 -2.25
N ASN A 538 48.26 13.86 -3.14
CA ASN A 538 48.56 14.15 -4.53
C ASN A 538 48.97 15.63 -4.67
N VAL A 539 50.24 15.94 -4.42
CA VAL A 539 50.92 17.13 -4.95
C VAL A 539 52.23 16.66 -5.57
N GLY A 540 52.36 16.79 -6.88
CA GLY A 540 53.41 16.16 -7.68
C GLY A 540 54.84 16.40 -7.18
N GLY A 541 55.57 15.30 -6.98
CA GLY A 541 56.99 15.23 -6.68
C GLY A 541 57.33 13.92 -5.96
N PRO A 542 58.53 13.33 -6.12
CA PRO A 542 58.92 12.22 -5.28
C PRO A 542 59.24 12.77 -3.89
N THR A 543 58.61 12.25 -2.84
CA THR A 543 59.01 12.56 -1.46
C THR A 543 58.99 11.27 -0.65
N TYR A 544 60.17 10.87 -0.20
CA TYR A 544 60.48 9.78 0.74
C TYR A 544 60.88 10.43 2.09
N PRO A 545 61.05 9.69 3.20
CA PRO A 545 60.12 8.86 3.97
C PRO A 545 59.67 9.60 5.26
N GLU A 546 58.44 9.38 5.75
CA GLU A 546 58.07 9.71 7.14
C GLU A 546 57.96 8.41 7.95
N SER A 547 58.49 8.38 9.17
CA SER A 547 58.42 7.23 10.08
C SER A 547 56.96 6.95 10.43
N LEU A 548 56.43 5.85 9.89
CA LEU A 548 55.03 5.46 10.04
C LEU A 548 54.89 4.58 11.28
N VAL A 549 54.18 5.10 12.27
CA VAL A 549 53.96 4.48 13.58
C VAL A 549 52.88 3.38 13.56
N ASN A 550 52.87 2.55 14.62
CA ASN A 550 52.03 1.36 14.86
C ASN A 550 50.50 1.53 14.67
N GLU A 551 49.98 2.74 14.49
CA GLU A 551 48.55 3.00 14.33
C GLU A 551 47.96 2.34 13.07
N ASN A 552 48.77 2.20 12.01
CA ASN A 552 48.33 1.62 10.73
C ASN A 552 48.81 0.18 10.49
N PHE A 553 49.94 -0.20 11.09
CA PHE A 553 50.55 -1.53 10.93
C PHE A 553 50.93 -2.11 12.29
N ILE A 554 50.63 -3.38 12.50
CA ILE A 554 51.03 -4.15 13.68
C ILE A 554 51.77 -5.39 13.21
N VAL A 555 53.01 -5.57 13.65
CA VAL A 555 53.84 -6.74 13.29
C VAL A 555 53.99 -7.63 14.51
N ILE A 556 53.60 -8.90 14.37
CA ILE A 556 53.64 -9.87 15.46
C ILE A 556 54.34 -11.13 14.97
N ASP A 557 55.29 -11.64 15.76
CA ASP A 557 55.77 -13.01 15.65
C ASP A 557 54.71 -13.96 16.19
N GLN A 558 54.13 -14.77 15.30
CA GLN A 558 53.06 -15.68 15.66
C GLN A 558 53.52 -16.81 16.58
N ASP A 559 54.77 -17.25 16.49
CA ASP A 559 55.30 -18.41 17.23
C ASP A 559 55.69 -18.04 18.66
N THR A 560 56.22 -16.83 18.85
CA THR A 560 56.63 -16.34 20.17
C THR A 560 55.58 -15.43 20.82
N GLY A 561 54.72 -14.80 20.03
CA GLY A 561 53.79 -13.77 20.51
C GLY A 561 54.51 -12.48 20.87
N VAL A 562 55.65 -12.16 20.25
CA VAL A 562 56.33 -10.86 20.40
C VAL A 562 55.76 -9.88 19.39
N GLY A 563 55.31 -8.70 19.85
CA GLY A 563 54.94 -7.57 19.01
C GLY A 563 56.11 -6.62 18.81
N TYR A 564 56.25 -6.07 17.61
CA TYR A 564 57.30 -5.10 17.28
C TYR A 564 56.71 -3.70 17.14
N ASP A 565 57.00 -2.85 18.13
CA ASP A 565 56.38 -1.53 18.29
C ASP A 565 57.17 -0.36 17.66
N SER A 566 58.35 -0.62 17.10
CA SER A 566 59.16 0.42 16.46
C SER A 566 59.34 0.07 14.99
N LEU A 567 58.48 0.66 14.16
CA LEU A 567 58.34 0.34 12.75
C LEU A 567 58.60 1.59 11.89
N ASP A 568 59.27 1.38 10.76
CA ASP A 568 59.27 2.28 9.61
C ASP A 568 58.66 1.54 8.42
N VAL A 569 57.75 2.19 7.70
CA VAL A 569 57.11 1.61 6.51
C VAL A 569 57.48 2.44 5.28
N GLU A 570 57.93 1.79 4.22
CA GLU A 570 58.27 2.41 2.95
C GLU A 570 57.38 1.82 1.84
N ILE A 571 56.68 2.67 1.10
CA ILE A 571 55.82 2.24 0.00
C ILE A 571 56.69 1.91 -1.21
N THR A 572 56.78 0.63 -1.58
CA THR A 572 57.60 0.18 -2.72
C THR A 572 56.81 0.13 -4.01
N SER A 573 55.50 -0.08 -3.94
CA SER A 573 54.57 0.04 -5.07
C SER A 573 53.13 0.28 -4.60
N SER A 574 52.19 0.44 -5.53
CA SER A 574 50.76 0.48 -5.17
C SER A 574 50.26 -0.81 -4.52
N LYS A 575 51.02 -1.93 -4.55
CA LYS A 575 50.60 -3.22 -3.97
C LYS A 575 51.61 -3.85 -3.01
N ALA A 576 52.66 -3.12 -2.65
CA ALA A 576 53.70 -3.62 -1.77
C ALA A 576 54.29 -2.51 -0.91
N ALA A 577 54.70 -2.88 0.29
CA ALA A 577 55.42 -2.02 1.20
C ALA A 577 56.58 -2.79 1.84
N LYS A 578 57.68 -2.10 2.08
CA LYS A 578 58.79 -2.58 2.87
C LYS A 578 58.60 -2.12 4.31
N ILE A 579 58.58 -3.06 5.24
CA ILE A 579 58.50 -2.78 6.67
C ILE A 579 59.88 -2.98 7.28
N THR A 580 60.31 -2.03 8.09
CA THR A 580 61.58 -2.03 8.82
C THR A 580 61.30 -1.99 10.32
N VAL A 581 61.67 -3.06 11.03
CA VAL A 581 61.65 -3.15 12.49
C VAL A 581 62.96 -2.57 13.03
N LYS A 582 62.87 -1.56 13.91
CA LYS A 582 64.03 -0.84 14.41
C LYS A 582 64.71 -1.52 15.58
N GLY A 583 66.04 -1.57 15.55
CA GLY A 583 66.86 -1.94 16.71
C GLY A 583 66.77 -3.40 17.16
N VAL A 584 66.20 -4.30 16.35
CA VAL A 584 66.01 -5.72 16.67
C VAL A 584 66.35 -6.60 15.46
N ASP A 585 67.16 -7.64 15.68
CA ASP A 585 67.38 -8.71 14.69
C ASP A 585 66.23 -9.74 14.76
N ILE A 586 65.39 -9.75 13.73
CA ILE A 586 64.29 -10.70 13.57
C ILE A 586 64.49 -11.64 12.37
N SER A 587 65.72 -11.74 11.84
CA SER A 587 66.01 -12.59 10.68
C SER A 587 65.77 -14.09 10.92
N GLY A 588 65.76 -14.52 12.19
CA GLY A 588 65.44 -15.89 12.60
C GLY A 588 63.94 -16.19 12.77
N VAL A 589 63.05 -15.19 12.65
CA VAL A 589 61.61 -15.38 12.83
C VAL A 589 61.01 -15.99 11.56
N THR A 590 60.26 -17.09 11.70
CA THR A 590 59.68 -17.82 10.57
C THR A 590 58.23 -17.47 10.28
N ASN A 591 57.44 -17.14 11.31
CA ASN A 591 56.00 -16.88 11.17
C ASN A 591 55.65 -15.46 11.64
N LEU A 592 55.86 -14.46 10.78
CA LEU A 592 55.37 -13.10 11.01
C LEU A 592 53.98 -12.90 10.43
N ILE A 593 53.12 -12.24 11.21
CA ILE A 593 51.86 -11.67 10.72
C ILE A 593 51.92 -10.16 10.79
N VAL A 594 51.48 -9.50 9.72
CA VAL A 594 51.32 -8.06 9.66
C VAL A 594 49.85 -7.75 9.56
N LEU A 595 49.30 -7.12 10.59
CA LEU A 595 47.98 -6.51 10.51
C LEU A 595 48.10 -5.11 9.94
N TYR A 596 47.16 -4.74 9.08
CA TYR A 596 47.11 -3.41 8.50
C TYR A 596 45.68 -2.87 8.45
N LYS A 597 45.55 -1.57 8.65
CA LYS A 597 44.29 -0.83 8.51
C LYS A 597 44.01 -0.54 7.04
N VAL A 598 42.85 -0.94 6.55
CA VAL A 598 42.39 -0.75 5.16
C VAL A 598 41.08 0.03 5.13
N GLN A 599 40.96 1.03 4.28
CA GLN A 599 39.69 1.66 3.93
C GLN A 599 38.97 0.81 2.89
N ALA A 600 37.71 0.50 3.15
CA ALA A 600 36.89 -0.29 2.27
C ALA A 600 35.72 0.58 1.75
N PRO A 601 35.73 1.00 0.46
CA PRO A 601 34.68 1.82 -0.16
C PRO A 601 33.72 1.04 -1.08
N LEU A 602 32.42 1.26 -0.94
CA LEU A 602 31.37 0.78 -1.85
C LEU A 602 31.43 1.58 -3.17
N ASN A 603 31.42 0.88 -4.31
CA ASN A 603 31.27 1.46 -5.66
C ASN A 603 32.37 2.44 -6.11
N ASN A 604 33.63 2.27 -5.68
CA ASN A 604 34.79 3.06 -6.16
C ASN A 604 34.61 4.58 -6.17
N THR A 605 33.68 5.13 -5.38
CA THR A 605 33.60 6.58 -5.22
C THR A 605 34.77 6.94 -4.33
N ARG A 606 35.93 7.21 -4.97
CA ARG A 606 37.18 7.62 -4.33
C ARG A 606 36.92 8.91 -3.58
N GLY A 607 36.38 8.79 -2.37
CA GLY A 607 36.16 9.90 -1.46
C GLY A 607 37.51 10.55 -1.25
N LYS A 608 37.60 11.84 -1.57
CA LYS A 608 38.76 12.62 -1.17
C LYS A 608 38.75 12.66 0.35
N VAL A 609 39.57 11.82 0.98
CA VAL A 609 39.77 11.86 2.43
C VAL A 609 40.30 13.24 2.77
N LYS A 610 39.44 14.08 3.38
CA LYS A 610 39.84 15.36 3.96
C LYS A 610 40.36 15.10 5.36
N SER A 611 41.57 14.58 5.47
CA SER A 611 42.27 14.53 6.76
C SER A 611 43.41 15.53 6.76
N SER A 612 43.57 16.27 7.87
CA SER A 612 44.65 17.26 8.05
C SER A 612 46.01 16.62 8.31
N ASN A 613 46.04 15.32 8.55
CA ASN A 613 47.23 14.54 8.87
C ASN A 613 47.46 13.53 7.74
N GLN A 614 48.69 13.39 7.27
CA GLN A 614 49.06 12.42 6.24
C GLN A 614 48.71 11.00 6.73
N GLN A 615 47.70 10.38 6.13
CA GLN A 615 47.36 8.98 6.38
C GLN A 615 47.64 8.15 5.12
N ILE A 616 48.20 6.95 5.34
CA ILE A 616 48.21 5.89 4.35
C ILE A 616 46.79 5.32 4.28
N ILE A 617 46.20 5.37 3.10
CA ILE A 617 44.92 4.74 2.82
C ILE A 617 45.22 3.51 1.98
N ILE A 618 45.02 2.34 2.54
CA ILE A 618 44.94 1.11 1.73
C ILE A 618 43.49 1.05 1.27
N ASN A 619 43.22 1.17 -0.02
CA ASN A 619 41.89 1.05 -0.59
C ASN A 619 41.67 -0.38 -1.08
N SER A 620 40.57 -1.02 -0.70
CA SER A 620 40.11 -2.21 -1.39
C SER A 620 39.44 -1.83 -2.72
N GLY A 621 39.88 -2.40 -3.83
CA GLY A 621 39.24 -2.25 -5.15
C GLY A 621 37.96 -3.07 -5.34
N ASP A 622 37.29 -2.83 -6.47
CA ASP A 622 35.86 -3.02 -6.82
C ASP A 622 35.16 -4.36 -6.57
N ASN A 623 35.85 -5.41 -6.13
CA ASN A 623 35.25 -6.76 -6.00
C ASN A 623 35.04 -7.23 -4.55
N ASP A 624 35.46 -6.44 -3.55
CA ASP A 624 35.02 -6.67 -2.16
C ASP A 624 33.61 -6.10 -2.03
N ASN A 625 32.59 -6.96 -2.17
CA ASN A 625 31.21 -6.60 -1.87
C ASN A 625 31.09 -6.20 -0.40
N LEU A 626 31.25 -4.90 -0.15
CA LEU A 626 31.13 -4.24 1.15
C LEU A 626 29.71 -4.23 1.70
N THR A 627 28.78 -4.62 0.84
CA THR A 627 27.43 -4.99 1.20
C THR A 627 27.34 -6.51 1.19
N ALA A 628 27.12 -7.11 2.36
CA ALA A 628 26.73 -8.51 2.45
C ALA A 628 25.30 -8.67 1.93
N MET A 629 24.99 -9.78 1.27
CA MET A 629 23.67 -10.03 0.69
C MET A 629 22.90 -11.04 1.53
N LYS A 630 21.60 -10.77 1.67
CA LYS A 630 20.62 -11.72 2.20
C LYS A 630 19.85 -12.33 1.03
N THR A 631 19.67 -13.64 1.07
CA THR A 631 18.74 -14.35 0.17
C THR A 631 17.70 -15.06 1.01
N VAL A 632 16.46 -15.13 0.52
CA VAL A 632 15.44 -15.96 1.17
C VAL A 632 15.85 -17.41 0.96
N GLY A 633 16.16 -18.11 2.05
CA GLY A 633 16.50 -19.52 2.01
C GLY A 633 15.30 -20.36 1.54
N ALA A 634 15.57 -21.48 0.88
CA ALA A 634 14.51 -22.45 0.58
C ALA A 634 13.89 -22.95 1.90
N LYS A 635 12.56 -23.14 1.91
CA LYS A 635 11.82 -23.70 3.06
C LYS A 635 12.54 -24.96 3.55
N SER A 636 13.15 -24.85 4.73
CA SER A 636 14.00 -25.90 5.26
C SER A 636 13.19 -26.81 6.19
N ILE A 637 13.32 -28.12 5.98
CA ILE A 637 12.62 -29.16 6.73
C ILE A 637 13.62 -29.82 7.68
N LEU A 638 13.49 -29.56 8.98
CA LEU A 638 14.22 -30.32 9.99
C LEU A 638 13.34 -31.50 10.42
N LYS A 639 13.88 -32.73 10.33
CA LYS A 639 13.27 -33.97 10.83
C LYS A 639 14.06 -34.50 12.01
N GLY A 640 13.36 -34.88 13.08
CA GLY A 640 13.97 -35.61 14.21
C GLY A 640 14.53 -34.74 15.33
N ILE A 641 14.06 -33.50 15.48
CA ILE A 641 14.29 -32.75 16.73
C ILE A 641 13.37 -33.37 17.79
N ASP A 642 13.98 -33.84 18.88
CA ASP A 642 13.26 -34.24 20.08
C ASP A 642 12.82 -32.97 20.83
N PRO A 643 11.54 -32.58 20.79
CA PRO A 643 11.06 -31.43 21.55
C PRO A 643 11.07 -31.69 23.07
N ALA A 644 11.40 -32.91 23.51
CA ALA A 644 11.65 -33.25 24.90
C ALA A 644 13.13 -33.07 25.32
N ASP A 645 13.99 -32.43 24.50
CA ASP A 645 15.28 -31.95 24.99
C ASP A 645 15.05 -31.13 26.27
N THR A 646 15.64 -31.61 27.35
CA THR A 646 15.42 -31.18 28.75
C THR A 646 15.73 -29.69 29.02
N SER A 647 16.15 -28.95 27.99
CA SER A 647 16.47 -27.52 28.01
C SER A 647 15.26 -26.58 27.81
N ASN A 648 14.06 -27.06 27.42
CA ASN A 648 12.89 -26.26 27.00
C ASN A 648 13.14 -25.36 25.76
N THR A 649 14.30 -25.48 25.10
CA THR A 649 14.70 -24.64 23.96
C THR A 649 15.31 -25.46 22.80
N PRO A 650 14.54 -26.30 22.09
CA PRO A 650 15.06 -27.07 20.95
C PRO A 650 15.71 -26.18 19.87
N PRO A 651 16.95 -26.46 19.44
CA PRO A 651 17.64 -25.68 18.42
C PRO A 651 17.06 -25.90 17.01
N ILE A 652 17.01 -24.86 16.19
CA ILE A 652 16.79 -24.96 14.74
C ILE A 652 18.17 -25.16 14.12
N THR A 653 18.63 -26.41 14.13
CA THR A 653 20.02 -26.75 13.82
C THR A 653 20.45 -26.26 12.45
N GLY A 654 21.50 -25.42 12.43
CA GLY A 654 22.21 -25.01 11.22
C GLY A 654 21.72 -23.71 10.56
N TYR A 655 20.69 -23.05 11.10
CA TYR A 655 20.11 -21.85 10.49
C TYR A 655 20.12 -20.65 11.44
N SER A 656 20.53 -19.50 10.90
CA SER A 656 20.56 -18.20 11.56
C SER A 656 19.59 -17.25 10.86
N ASP A 657 19.21 -16.15 11.54
CA ASP A 657 18.29 -15.11 11.02
C ASP A 657 16.94 -15.65 10.50
N ILE A 658 16.22 -16.34 11.38
CA ILE A 658 14.91 -16.90 11.08
C ILE A 658 13.86 -15.78 11.00
N ILE A 659 13.14 -15.70 9.88
CA ILE A 659 12.11 -14.69 9.65
C ILE A 659 10.85 -15.07 10.43
N ARG A 660 10.37 -16.29 10.24
CA ARG A 660 9.16 -16.82 10.88
C ARG A 660 9.09 -18.35 10.80
N ILE A 661 8.29 -18.94 11.67
CA ILE A 661 7.87 -20.33 11.57
C ILE A 661 6.63 -20.41 10.68
N VAL A 662 6.65 -21.32 9.71
CA VAL A 662 5.51 -21.64 8.85
C VAL A 662 4.66 -22.72 9.49
N SER A 663 5.27 -23.80 9.98
CA SER A 663 4.57 -24.87 10.69
C SER A 663 5.51 -25.78 11.50
N ILE A 664 4.97 -26.43 12.53
CA ILE A 664 5.59 -27.51 13.31
C ILE A 664 4.61 -28.68 13.35
N VAL A 665 4.80 -29.66 12.48
CA VAL A 665 3.85 -30.77 12.31
C VAL A 665 4.48 -32.06 12.81
N GLY A 666 3.82 -32.71 13.77
CA GLY A 666 4.22 -34.04 14.25
C GLY A 666 3.59 -35.14 13.40
N ASP A 667 4.33 -36.21 13.17
CA ASP A 667 3.88 -37.34 12.34
C ASP A 667 2.61 -38.02 12.89
N SER A 668 2.36 -37.90 14.20
CA SER A 668 1.17 -38.45 14.88
C SER A 668 0.35 -37.45 15.73
N SER A 669 0.80 -36.19 15.87
CA SER A 669 0.20 -35.22 16.82
C SER A 669 -0.47 -34.00 16.18
N GLY A 670 -0.48 -33.89 14.85
CA GLY A 670 -0.94 -32.69 14.15
C GLY A 670 0.01 -31.49 14.32
N ASP A 671 -0.44 -30.31 13.89
CA ASP A 671 0.30 -29.05 13.99
C ASP A 671 0.33 -28.53 15.43
N ILE A 672 1.52 -28.22 15.92
CA ILE A 672 1.76 -27.72 17.28
C ILE A 672 2.50 -26.37 17.29
N THR A 673 2.48 -25.63 16.19
CA THR A 673 3.19 -24.34 16.04
C THR A 673 2.88 -23.37 17.18
N ASP A 674 1.61 -23.28 17.58
CA ASP A 674 1.15 -22.37 18.64
C ASP A 674 1.76 -22.65 20.03
N ARG A 675 2.39 -23.81 20.23
CA ARG A 675 3.03 -24.19 21.50
C ARG A 675 4.40 -23.56 21.70
N TYR A 676 5.01 -23.02 20.65
CA TYR A 676 6.38 -22.51 20.68
C TYR A 676 6.44 -20.99 20.44
N GLU A 677 7.49 -20.39 20.98
CA GLU A 677 7.98 -19.05 20.66
C GLU A 677 9.26 -19.18 19.85
N LEU A 678 9.41 -18.36 18.81
CA LEU A 678 10.62 -18.32 17.99
C LEU A 678 11.68 -17.43 18.67
N ASP A 679 12.86 -17.99 18.91
CA ASP A 679 14.10 -17.21 19.02
C ASP A 679 14.77 -17.21 17.64
N ASN A 680 14.75 -16.07 16.95
CA ASN A 680 15.24 -15.93 15.59
C ASN A 680 16.78 -15.97 15.47
N GLY A 681 17.49 -16.09 16.58
CA GLY A 681 18.96 -16.12 16.63
C GLY A 681 19.62 -14.74 16.52
N GLN A 682 18.87 -13.66 16.29
CA GLN A 682 19.46 -12.33 16.28
C GLN A 682 19.97 -11.94 17.67
N ARG A 683 21.21 -11.45 17.76
CA ARG A 683 21.83 -10.87 18.97
C ARG A 683 22.38 -9.49 18.65
N ASP A 684 22.87 -8.80 19.67
CA ASP A 684 23.42 -7.44 19.51
C ASP A 684 24.70 -7.42 18.68
N THR A 685 25.49 -8.48 18.80
CA THR A 685 26.84 -8.55 18.26
C THR A 685 27.01 -9.52 17.11
N PHE A 686 26.06 -10.42 16.85
CA PHE A 686 26.10 -11.40 15.75
C PHE A 686 24.71 -12.02 15.53
N TYR A 687 24.54 -12.74 14.42
CA TYR A 687 23.41 -13.64 14.18
C TYR A 687 23.79 -15.04 14.64
N ASP A 688 23.24 -15.46 15.78
CA ASP A 688 23.32 -16.82 16.30
C ASP A 688 22.31 -17.73 15.59
N LEU A 689 22.38 -19.02 15.90
CA LEU A 689 21.41 -20.00 15.40
C LEU A 689 20.05 -19.76 16.03
N GLY A 690 19.01 -19.97 15.23
CA GLY A 690 17.63 -19.94 15.70
C GLY A 690 17.33 -21.09 16.66
N SER A 691 16.38 -20.87 17.57
CA SER A 691 15.83 -21.94 18.42
C SER A 691 14.34 -21.73 18.66
N LEU A 692 13.66 -22.78 19.07
CA LEU A 692 12.28 -22.73 19.48
C LEU A 692 12.24 -22.83 21.00
N LYS A 693 11.43 -22.00 21.65
CA LYS A 693 11.20 -22.05 23.09
C LYS A 693 9.78 -22.52 23.36
N LEU A 694 9.62 -23.58 24.17
CA LEU A 694 8.29 -24.04 24.55
C LEU A 694 7.61 -23.00 25.47
N LYS A 695 6.36 -22.65 25.19
CA LYS A 695 5.59 -21.72 26.02
C LYS A 695 5.35 -22.28 27.41
N THR A 696 5.43 -21.41 28.41
CA THR A 696 5.21 -21.77 29.82
C THR A 696 3.82 -22.39 30.01
N GLY A 697 3.75 -23.55 30.67
CA GLY A 697 2.48 -24.23 30.98
C GLY A 697 1.95 -25.14 29.87
N VAL A 698 2.64 -25.25 28.73
CA VAL A 698 2.32 -26.22 27.67
C VAL A 698 3.06 -27.53 27.90
N VAL A 699 2.38 -28.66 27.72
CA VAL A 699 2.99 -29.99 27.86
C VAL A 699 3.93 -30.24 26.68
N ALA A 700 5.18 -30.58 26.99
CA ALA A 700 6.17 -30.97 25.99
C ALA A 700 5.67 -32.19 25.20
N PRO A 701 5.84 -32.22 23.86
CA PRO A 701 5.47 -33.39 23.07
C PRO A 701 6.27 -34.63 23.47
N SER A 702 5.68 -35.83 23.28
CA SER A 702 6.36 -37.09 23.59
C SER A 702 7.60 -37.29 22.72
N ALA A 703 8.67 -37.82 23.32
CA ALA A 703 9.92 -38.16 22.65
C ALA A 703 9.77 -39.21 21.53
N ASP A 704 8.66 -39.95 21.52
CA ASP A 704 8.35 -40.96 20.49
C ASP A 704 7.83 -40.36 19.16
N ASN A 705 7.59 -39.04 19.10
CA ASN A 705 6.98 -38.38 17.96
C ASN A 705 8.00 -37.50 17.22
N THR A 706 8.18 -37.75 15.92
CA THR A 706 9.03 -36.95 15.05
C THR A 706 8.28 -35.74 14.52
N PHE A 707 8.94 -34.58 14.56
CA PHE A 707 8.38 -33.31 14.07
C PHE A 707 9.11 -32.84 12.82
N THR A 708 8.33 -32.29 11.89
CA THR A 708 8.80 -31.52 10.74
C THR A 708 8.57 -30.04 11.01
N ILE A 709 9.64 -29.26 11.09
CA ILE A 709 9.59 -27.80 11.24
C ILE A 709 9.81 -27.19 9.85
N THR A 710 8.89 -26.31 9.43
CA THR A 710 9.02 -25.50 8.23
C THR A 710 9.12 -24.04 8.63
N PHE A 711 10.11 -23.31 8.10
CA PHE A 711 10.37 -21.92 8.43
C PHE A 711 10.98 -21.17 7.24
N ASP A 712 10.85 -19.85 7.27
CA ASP A 712 11.52 -18.94 6.34
C ASP A 712 12.71 -18.30 7.07
N HIS A 713 13.85 -18.17 6.40
CA HIS A 713 15.06 -17.57 6.97
C HIS A 713 15.85 -16.80 5.91
N PHE A 714 16.71 -15.89 6.35
CA PHE A 714 17.71 -15.30 5.48
C PHE A 714 18.99 -16.14 5.45
N THR A 715 19.59 -16.28 4.28
CA THR A 715 20.95 -16.81 4.12
C THR A 715 21.88 -15.64 3.85
N HIS A 716 22.99 -15.59 4.57
CA HIS A 716 23.94 -14.49 4.50
C HIS A 716 25.15 -14.87 3.64
N THR A 717 25.55 -13.97 2.74
CA THR A 717 26.72 -14.16 1.86
C THR A 717 27.54 -12.87 1.75
N GLY A 718 28.84 -12.99 1.46
CA GLY A 718 29.77 -11.87 1.39
C GLY A 718 30.39 -11.49 2.74
N THR A 719 31.24 -10.47 2.73
CA THR A 719 32.15 -10.11 3.85
C THR A 719 31.95 -8.68 4.39
N GLY A 720 30.88 -7.98 3.98
CA GLY A 720 30.59 -6.59 4.36
C GLY A 720 29.44 -6.39 5.35
N ALA A 721 28.88 -5.17 5.36
CA ALA A 721 27.71 -4.80 6.16
C ALA A 721 26.39 -5.18 5.48
N PHE A 722 25.35 -5.46 6.25
CA PHE A 722 23.98 -5.50 5.74
C PHE A 722 23.35 -4.10 5.80
N VAL A 723 22.78 -3.67 4.68
CA VAL A 723 22.06 -2.40 4.53
C VAL A 723 20.73 -2.67 3.82
N ARG A 724 19.93 -1.62 3.56
CA ARG A 724 18.67 -1.77 2.81
C ARG A 724 18.82 -2.59 1.51
N ASN A 725 19.88 -2.31 0.74
CA ASN A 725 20.18 -3.00 -0.52
C ASN A 725 20.56 -4.48 -0.38
N SER A 726 20.85 -4.94 0.84
CA SER A 726 21.20 -6.34 1.11
C SER A 726 20.00 -7.27 1.02
N TYR A 727 18.79 -6.73 1.14
CA TYR A 727 17.57 -7.52 1.11
C TYR A 727 17.12 -7.77 -0.33
N PRO A 728 16.64 -8.97 -0.65
CA PRO A 728 16.25 -9.35 -1.99
C PRO A 728 14.98 -8.61 -2.42
N SER A 729 14.81 -8.36 -3.72
CA SER A 729 13.68 -7.60 -4.29
C SER A 729 12.31 -8.23 -4.04
N GLU A 730 12.30 -9.53 -3.73
CA GLU A 730 11.12 -10.33 -3.42
C GLU A 730 10.57 -10.08 -2.01
N ILE A 731 11.33 -9.38 -1.16
CA ILE A 731 10.88 -8.99 0.19
C ILE A 731 10.40 -7.54 0.11
N ASP A 732 9.13 -7.35 0.44
CA ASP A 732 8.52 -6.03 0.48
C ASP A 732 9.17 -5.16 1.54
N TYR A 733 9.05 -3.84 1.37
CA TYR A 733 9.74 -2.88 2.22
C TYR A 733 9.40 -3.07 3.70
N GLU A 734 8.12 -3.28 3.96
CA GLU A 734 7.47 -3.42 5.26
C GLU A 734 7.76 -4.76 5.92
N GLU A 735 8.19 -5.77 5.14
CA GLU A 735 8.54 -7.11 5.65
C GLU A 735 9.98 -7.20 6.18
N ILE A 736 10.79 -6.16 5.97
CA ILE A 736 12.15 -6.12 6.52
C ILE A 736 12.08 -6.06 8.07
N PRO A 737 12.78 -6.97 8.79
CA PRO A 737 12.61 -7.08 10.24
C PRO A 737 13.05 -5.84 11.04
N VAL A 738 12.42 -5.68 12.21
CA VAL A 738 12.86 -4.78 13.27
C VAL A 738 13.52 -5.61 14.38
N TYR A 739 14.77 -5.33 14.70
CA TYR A 739 15.50 -6.01 15.77
C TYR A 739 15.32 -5.30 17.12
N PHE A 740 14.92 -6.03 18.16
CA PHE A 740 14.88 -5.51 19.53
C PHE A 740 16.08 -5.99 20.34
N SER A 741 16.92 -5.05 20.76
CA SER A 741 18.07 -5.31 21.60
C SER A 741 17.67 -5.44 23.07
N LYS A 742 17.81 -6.63 23.63
CA LYS A 742 17.50 -6.90 25.06
C LYS A 742 18.48 -6.22 26.01
N SER A 743 19.74 -6.00 25.60
CA SER A 743 20.74 -5.36 26.45
C SER A 743 20.54 -3.84 26.56
N SER A 744 20.15 -3.19 25.45
CA SER A 744 19.97 -1.74 25.39
C SER A 744 18.51 -1.28 25.55
N GLY A 745 17.54 -2.19 25.42
CA GLY A 745 16.10 -1.89 25.46
C GLY A 745 15.59 -1.09 24.25
N ARG A 746 16.34 -1.07 23.14
CA ARG A 746 16.03 -0.29 21.93
C ARG A 746 15.65 -1.18 20.76
N SER A 747 14.74 -0.69 19.91
CA SER A 747 14.42 -1.28 18.62
C SER A 747 15.22 -0.62 17.51
N TYR A 748 15.68 -1.42 16.56
CA TYR A 748 16.43 -1.02 15.38
C TYR A 748 15.69 -1.52 14.15
N SER A 749 15.19 -0.61 13.31
CA SER A 749 14.72 -1.00 11.98
C SER A 749 15.92 -1.38 11.13
N LEU A 750 15.95 -2.61 10.61
CA LEU A 750 17.11 -3.06 9.82
C LEU A 750 17.21 -2.37 8.45
N THR A 751 16.19 -1.57 8.08
CA THR A 751 16.25 -0.64 6.93
C THR A 751 17.08 0.61 7.23
N ASP A 752 17.12 1.05 8.49
CA ASP A 752 17.58 2.38 8.90
C ASP A 752 18.92 2.34 9.64
N VAL A 753 19.65 1.23 9.49
CA VAL A 753 20.94 0.99 10.14
C VAL A 753 21.92 0.36 9.17
N ILE A 754 23.21 0.53 9.46
CA ILE A 754 24.28 -0.25 8.86
C ILE A 754 24.61 -1.39 9.83
N ASP A 755 24.36 -2.62 9.41
CA ASP A 755 24.46 -3.82 10.25
C ASP A 755 25.76 -4.59 9.97
N PHE A 756 26.68 -4.59 10.93
CA PHE A 756 27.95 -5.31 10.84
C PHE A 756 27.98 -6.64 11.60
N ARG A 757 26.81 -7.12 12.04
CA ARG A 757 26.73 -8.36 12.81
C ARG A 757 27.17 -9.53 11.92
N PRO A 758 28.23 -10.28 12.29
CA PRO A 758 28.62 -11.48 11.59
C PRO A 758 27.60 -12.60 11.86
N THR A 759 27.68 -13.69 11.10
CA THR A 759 26.68 -14.77 11.13
C THR A 759 27.32 -16.08 11.54
N LYS A 760 26.69 -16.77 12.48
CA LYS A 760 27.09 -18.12 12.84
C LYS A 760 26.61 -19.11 11.79
N ILE A 761 27.53 -19.95 11.33
CA ILE A 761 27.34 -20.93 10.27
C ILE A 761 27.72 -22.30 10.83
N LEU A 762 26.85 -23.29 10.63
CA LEU A 762 27.18 -24.68 10.90
C LEU A 762 27.93 -25.25 9.69
N LEU A 763 29.13 -25.78 9.94
CA LEU A 763 29.95 -26.44 8.94
C LEU A 763 29.54 -27.91 8.77
N SER A 764 29.91 -28.51 7.64
CA SER A 764 29.57 -29.90 7.29
C SER A 764 30.19 -30.94 8.23
N ASP A 765 31.24 -30.58 8.96
CA ASP A 765 31.89 -31.41 9.98
C ASP A 765 31.21 -31.30 11.37
N GLY A 766 30.13 -30.53 11.49
CA GLY A 766 29.40 -30.31 12.73
C GLY A 766 29.98 -29.19 13.61
N SER A 767 31.08 -28.55 13.20
CA SER A 767 31.65 -27.41 13.91
C SER A 767 30.96 -26.09 13.52
N PHE A 768 31.13 -25.06 14.35
CA PHE A 768 30.57 -23.73 14.08
C PHE A 768 31.67 -22.76 13.62
N SER A 769 31.41 -22.02 12.56
CA SER A 769 32.21 -20.87 12.17
C SER A 769 31.39 -19.59 12.26
N ILE A 770 32.08 -18.45 12.34
CA ILE A 770 31.47 -17.13 12.23
C ILE A 770 31.87 -16.59 10.86
N GLY A 771 30.92 -16.53 9.94
CA GLY A 771 31.09 -16.00 8.58
C GLY A 771 30.49 -14.60 8.43
N GLY A 772 31.07 -13.80 7.53
CA GLY A 772 30.64 -12.43 7.28
C GLY A 772 31.14 -11.41 8.31
N GLY A 773 31.18 -10.14 7.91
CA GLY A 773 31.44 -8.99 8.78
C GLY A 773 32.91 -8.57 8.92
N ALA A 774 33.43 -7.86 7.92
CA ALA A 774 34.55 -6.94 8.15
C ALA A 774 34.07 -5.84 9.11
N VAL A 775 34.43 -5.96 10.38
CA VAL A 775 34.04 -5.01 11.43
C VAL A 775 34.76 -3.69 11.18
N PRO A 776 34.09 -2.53 11.35
CA PRO A 776 34.74 -1.26 11.15
C PRO A 776 35.83 -1.01 12.21
N TYR A 777 36.85 -0.23 11.89
CA TYR A 777 37.98 0.08 12.76
C TYR A 777 37.49 1.04 13.85
N GLY A 778 37.61 0.62 15.11
CA GLY A 778 37.01 1.31 16.26
C GLY A 778 37.87 2.39 16.93
N ALA A 779 38.61 3.21 16.17
CA ALA A 779 39.35 4.33 16.74
C ALA A 779 38.42 5.53 16.99
N PRO A 780 38.64 6.34 18.04
CA PRO A 780 37.82 7.53 18.29
C PRO A 780 37.83 8.58 17.16
N ALA A 781 38.87 8.57 16.32
CA ALA A 781 39.03 9.49 15.19
C ALA A 781 38.50 8.93 13.85
N ASP A 782 38.08 7.66 13.82
CA ASP A 782 37.57 7.02 12.62
C ASP A 782 36.06 7.14 12.51
N PHE A 783 35.61 7.41 11.29
CA PHE A 783 34.20 7.48 10.93
C PHE A 783 33.94 6.61 9.71
N MET A 784 32.72 6.13 9.63
CA MET A 784 32.14 5.53 8.43
C MET A 784 31.40 6.63 7.67
N GLU A 785 31.64 6.72 6.37
CA GLU A 785 30.93 7.63 5.48
C GLU A 785 29.79 6.86 4.79
N VAL A 786 28.56 7.36 4.92
CA VAL A 786 27.38 6.74 4.29
C VAL A 786 26.67 7.76 3.39
N SER A 787 26.31 7.35 2.18
CA SER A 787 25.45 8.10 1.27
C SER A 787 24.23 7.25 0.94
N TYR A 788 23.03 7.82 0.96
CA TYR A 788 21.78 7.09 0.80
C TYR A 788 20.62 7.98 0.32
N SER A 789 19.61 7.36 -0.29
CA SER A 789 18.29 7.93 -0.56
C SER A 789 17.27 7.46 0.50
N TYR A 790 16.31 8.31 0.84
CA TYR A 790 15.23 8.01 1.76
C TYR A 790 13.90 8.56 1.24
N PHE A 791 12.80 7.89 1.59
CA PHE A 791 11.44 8.31 1.21
C PHE A 791 11.02 9.57 1.97
N MET A 792 10.43 10.52 1.25
CA MET A 792 9.94 11.77 1.82
C MET A 792 8.50 11.59 2.35
N PRO A 793 8.18 12.07 3.56
CA PRO A 793 6.81 12.08 4.03
C PRO A 793 5.92 12.91 3.10
N ARG A 794 4.76 12.36 2.74
CA ARG A 794 3.75 12.99 1.91
C ARG A 794 2.49 13.28 2.73
N ILE A 795 1.86 14.42 2.46
CA ILE A 795 0.58 14.79 3.06
C ILE A 795 -0.40 15.10 1.94
N ASP A 796 -1.41 14.24 1.79
CA ASP A 796 -2.51 14.46 0.85
C ASP A 796 -3.72 15.09 1.57
N LYS A 797 -4.51 15.86 0.82
CA LYS A 797 -5.73 16.50 1.31
C LYS A 797 -6.88 16.19 0.38
N ILE A 798 -7.91 15.56 0.93
CA ILE A 798 -9.18 15.34 0.23
C ILE A 798 -10.10 16.50 0.56
N ILE A 799 -10.57 17.20 -0.47
CA ILE A 799 -11.38 18.40 -0.33
C ILE A 799 -12.76 18.13 -0.92
N LEU A 800 -13.78 18.35 -0.11
CA LEU A 800 -15.17 18.39 -0.57
C LEU A 800 -15.50 19.81 -1.06
N THR A 801 -15.85 19.95 -2.33
CA THR A 801 -16.19 21.25 -2.97
C THR A 801 -17.59 21.20 -3.63
N LYS A 802 -18.23 22.36 -3.80
CA LYS A 802 -19.54 22.50 -4.46
C LYS A 802 -19.62 23.75 -5.33
#